data_AF-A0A3B1BAA3-F1
#
_entry.id   AF-A0A3B1BAA3-F1
#
_cell.length_a   1.000
_cell.length_b   1.000
_cell.length_c   1.000
_cell.angle_alpha   90.00
_cell.angle_beta   90.00
_cell.angle_gamma   90.00
#
_symmetry.space_group_name_H-M   'P 1'
#
loop_
_entity.id
_entity.type
_entity.pdbx_description
1 polymer ?
#
loop_
_entity_poly.entity_id
_entity_poly.type
_entity_poly.pdbx_seq_one_letter_code
_entity_poly.pdbx_strand_id
1 'polypeptide(L)'
;MSEPYMIKMPKLSDTMEEGVVVSWEKEVGDKVERGDIVATVETDKAIMDVEVFREGYLSAPIAEVDATIPVGEAMAYLVATVEDVQHGGDAPVESAAVSDDEVVEEAAPVDDIPADAHTILMPKLSDTMEEGVMVSWEKEIGEKVERGDVVAQVETDKAIMDVEVFREGYLSGPMAEIDATVPVGEAIAFLVAASEQVLNTKKSASSSQVKADNKEKVKSFPAGTSKAKTHIPAMPHGATPAPRPKNKAATPYARQLAGAHGIDLNSINGSGPDGSIIAADVLNSNVQKTSTKRIFQVPGEGRAMTAMEKAVAHNMEYSLSMPLFRVTVDIDPAALKTASKAKGFSLTVTLAKAAALAIEKHPIINAVYQHEDRIVERDQVDVGLAVETDGMGLVVPVLRDAATRSLAELSADWKDLVIRARARRLKPEEYSNPTFTISNMGMMGVAQFDAIPSPGTSAIFAISTLGPRGMPVTITADHRIVNGADAAKFLNTFRDLVQNPDWLDGAAAAVADPAAAPKAASFDFKMPEGNWDYDVVVIGGGPGGEDCARDLVEHGFKVAMINDAPFPGGECLWRGCIPSKAWRAAADRIRDRAHDIHLGVKGTTKPVLDWKIMEKTRRGVLEKRGEMALNTDKGVKIKVIQGFARFTDSHHVEVDTGGNQSDPHRRSPEGDGSKTSSLSFGVAVIATGAPPFVPPIPGALDAVETGGVLTSDTVWGLKSVPKRLGVVGGGAIGVEMAQIFQDFGTKVQLFEGQERILAEVEPEIAKQLTAVLNDDPRLAIETAVKIGEIKGKPGEMKVSYESSDGKQHNFSCDYVIMATGKRPALDPLQLDKAGIETEKGVIKADNRCRTSVPHIFAVGDVIGGLMLAHTAGQQGRVAAATICGEDMVYDECKDSGVIFTRPEAAFVGLSVEQAKAKGIDAAEVKVPMSIDAKAMITNETHGMIKIVADKVSHRVIGVHFLADHADTLIGEGVMMVAGEMTLEQVGQAIHPHPTQTELFGELARRLASRLRRAEKRKKK
;
A
#
# COMPACT_ATOMS: atom_id res chain seq x y z
N MET A 1 33.23 -27.74 -22.57
CA MET A 1 33.79 -26.44 -22.99
C MET A 1 35.19 -26.69 -23.54
N SER A 2 35.61 -25.99 -24.59
CA SER A 2 36.95 -26.15 -25.18
C SER A 2 38.02 -25.25 -24.56
N GLU A 3 37.64 -24.22 -23.78
CA GLU A 3 38.56 -23.28 -23.11
C GLU A 3 38.13 -23.04 -21.64
N PRO A 4 39.08 -22.90 -20.69
CA PRO A 4 38.80 -22.48 -19.32
C PRO A 4 38.19 -21.07 -19.30
N TYR A 5 37.10 -20.89 -18.57
CA TYR A 5 36.48 -19.57 -18.43
C TYR A 5 37.10 -18.78 -17.28
N MET A 6 37.67 -17.62 -17.61
CA MET A 6 38.31 -16.74 -16.64
C MET A 6 37.29 -15.87 -15.91
N ILE A 7 37.22 -16.03 -14.59
CA ILE A 7 36.47 -15.16 -13.68
C ILE A 7 37.33 -13.92 -13.45
N LYS A 8 36.86 -12.75 -13.88
CA LYS A 8 37.60 -11.49 -13.81
C LYS A 8 37.09 -10.59 -12.69
N MET A 9 37.95 -9.72 -12.17
CA MET A 9 37.53 -8.65 -11.25
C MET A 9 36.53 -7.71 -11.95
N PRO A 10 35.27 -7.62 -11.49
CA PRO A 10 34.27 -6.80 -12.16
C PRO A 10 34.51 -5.30 -11.94
N LYS A 11 34.13 -4.49 -12.94
CA LYS A 11 34.10 -3.03 -12.79
C LYS A 11 32.78 -2.63 -12.10
N LEU A 12 32.84 -2.29 -10.82
CA LEU A 12 31.63 -2.00 -10.01
C LEU A 12 31.32 -0.50 -9.90
N SER A 13 32.23 0.38 -10.30
CA SER A 13 31.97 1.81 -10.48
C SER A 13 32.84 2.39 -11.59
N ASP A 14 32.44 3.52 -12.18
CA ASP A 14 33.17 4.15 -13.29
C ASP A 14 34.60 4.59 -12.90
N THR A 15 34.83 4.82 -11.61
CA THR A 15 36.11 5.26 -11.02
C THR A 15 36.92 4.13 -10.39
N MET A 16 36.43 2.89 -10.39
CA MET A 16 37.14 1.74 -9.81
C MET A 16 38.24 1.24 -10.76
N GLU A 17 39.47 1.17 -10.25
CA GLU A 17 40.63 0.59 -10.96
C GLU A 17 41.06 -0.78 -10.39
N GLU A 18 40.78 -1.06 -9.11
CA GLU A 18 41.11 -2.31 -8.41
C GLU A 18 40.08 -2.65 -7.32
N GLY A 19 40.04 -3.91 -6.88
CA GLY A 19 39.20 -4.38 -5.78
C GLY A 19 39.91 -5.43 -4.91
N VAL A 20 39.51 -5.56 -3.65
CA VAL A 20 40.11 -6.50 -2.68
C VAL A 20 39.20 -7.71 -2.49
N VAL A 21 39.73 -8.93 -2.55
CA VAL A 21 38.95 -10.15 -2.29
C VAL A 21 38.72 -10.32 -0.78
N VAL A 22 37.46 -10.26 -0.33
CA VAL A 22 37.10 -10.38 1.10
C VAL A 22 36.87 -11.82 1.51
N SER A 23 36.23 -12.61 0.64
CA SER A 23 36.00 -14.04 0.85
C SER A 23 35.72 -14.76 -0.45
N TRP A 24 36.08 -16.04 -0.51
CA TRP A 24 35.56 -16.98 -1.51
C TRP A 24 34.35 -17.70 -0.93
N GLU A 25 33.27 -17.76 -1.71
CA GLU A 25 32.01 -18.40 -1.32
C GLU A 25 31.91 -19.85 -1.86
N LYS A 26 32.89 -20.28 -2.69
CA LYS A 26 33.05 -21.60 -3.29
C LYS A 26 34.50 -22.08 -3.15
N GLU A 27 34.70 -23.39 -2.96
CA GLU A 27 36.03 -24.02 -2.89
C GLU A 27 36.46 -24.57 -4.26
N VAL A 28 37.77 -24.78 -4.46
CA VAL A 28 38.29 -25.41 -5.67
C VAL A 28 37.67 -26.81 -5.83
N GLY A 29 37.10 -27.09 -7.00
CA GLY A 29 36.34 -28.30 -7.30
C GLY A 29 34.83 -28.17 -7.17
N ASP A 30 34.32 -27.09 -6.59
CA ASP A 30 32.88 -26.87 -6.49
C ASP A 30 32.26 -26.60 -7.86
N LYS A 31 31.07 -27.17 -8.08
CA LYS A 31 30.22 -26.84 -9.22
C LYS A 31 29.65 -25.42 -9.05
N VAL A 32 29.83 -24.60 -10.07
CA VAL A 32 29.30 -23.24 -10.20
C VAL A 32 28.20 -23.28 -11.27
N GLU A 33 27.00 -22.86 -10.91
CA GLU A 33 25.87 -22.71 -11.84
C GLU A 33 25.74 -21.24 -12.28
N ARG A 34 25.04 -21.00 -13.39
CA ARG A 34 24.81 -19.63 -13.89
C ARG A 34 24.03 -18.83 -12.84
N GLY A 35 24.67 -17.78 -12.32
CA GLY A 35 24.12 -16.90 -11.30
C GLY A 35 24.59 -17.19 -9.87
N ASP A 36 25.51 -18.15 -9.69
CA ASP A 36 26.13 -18.40 -8.40
C ASP A 36 27.11 -17.27 -8.03
N ILE A 37 27.11 -16.92 -6.74
CA ILE A 37 28.11 -16.04 -6.14
C ILE A 37 29.35 -16.88 -5.82
N VAL A 38 30.51 -16.47 -6.32
CA VAL A 38 31.78 -17.20 -6.14
C VAL A 38 32.74 -16.52 -5.15
N ALA A 39 32.66 -15.19 -5.02
CA ALA A 39 33.49 -14.42 -4.10
C ALA A 39 32.79 -13.13 -3.67
N THR A 40 33.17 -12.57 -2.53
CA THR A 40 32.82 -11.21 -2.11
C THR A 40 34.05 -10.32 -2.23
N VAL A 41 33.88 -9.14 -2.82
CA VAL A 41 34.96 -8.15 -3.02
C VAL A 41 34.62 -6.83 -2.34
N GLU A 42 35.64 -6.15 -1.82
CA GLU A 42 35.56 -4.83 -1.21
C GLU A 42 36.23 -3.80 -2.12
N THR A 43 35.61 -2.63 -2.17
CA THR A 43 36.10 -1.44 -2.85
C THR A 43 36.14 -0.27 -1.87
N ASP A 44 36.70 0.86 -2.29
CA ASP A 44 36.71 2.11 -1.52
C ASP A 44 35.29 2.67 -1.24
N LYS A 45 34.25 2.14 -1.89
CA LYS A 45 32.86 2.60 -1.77
C LYS A 45 31.88 1.57 -1.23
N ALA A 46 32.10 0.27 -1.45
CA ALA A 46 31.15 -0.78 -1.12
C ALA A 46 31.78 -2.18 -1.02
N ILE A 47 31.08 -3.08 -0.32
CA ILE A 47 31.34 -4.53 -0.33
C ILE A 47 30.25 -5.18 -1.19
N MET A 48 30.65 -5.97 -2.18
CA MET A 48 29.74 -6.53 -3.20
C MET A 48 30.11 -7.98 -3.54
N ASP A 49 29.10 -8.75 -3.92
CA ASP A 49 29.23 -10.16 -4.30
C ASP A 49 29.52 -10.30 -5.81
N VAL A 50 30.43 -11.20 -6.17
CA VAL A 50 30.84 -11.52 -7.55
C VAL A 50 30.03 -12.73 -8.04
N GLU A 51 29.10 -12.47 -8.96
CA GLU A 51 28.25 -13.46 -9.61
C GLU A 51 28.88 -13.96 -10.92
N VAL A 52 28.82 -15.28 -11.19
CA VAL A 52 29.35 -15.89 -12.41
C VAL A 52 28.23 -16.35 -13.35
N PHE A 53 28.28 -15.89 -14.59
CA PHE A 53 27.25 -16.16 -15.59
C PHE A 53 27.52 -17.38 -16.49
N ARG A 54 28.50 -18.22 -16.12
CA ARG A 54 28.82 -19.47 -16.80
C ARG A 54 28.82 -20.64 -15.84
N GLU A 55 28.35 -21.78 -16.32
CA GLU A 55 28.45 -23.05 -15.58
C GLU A 55 29.83 -23.68 -15.75
N GLY A 56 30.31 -24.36 -14.70
CA GLY A 56 31.58 -25.09 -14.71
C GLY A 56 32.03 -25.49 -13.30
N TYR A 57 33.24 -26.01 -13.19
CA TYR A 57 33.87 -26.33 -11.90
C TYR A 57 34.96 -25.33 -11.57
N LEU A 58 34.97 -24.79 -10.35
CA LEU A 58 35.95 -23.81 -9.92
C LEU A 58 37.34 -24.44 -9.86
N SER A 59 38.30 -23.89 -10.62
CA SER A 59 39.67 -24.38 -10.73
C SER A 59 40.67 -23.32 -10.26
N ALA A 60 41.76 -23.77 -9.65
CA ALA A 60 42.89 -22.94 -9.28
C ALA A 60 43.61 -22.37 -10.54
N PRO A 61 44.41 -21.28 -10.40
CA PRO A 61 44.62 -20.51 -9.18
C PRO A 61 43.41 -19.63 -8.82
N ILE A 62 43.07 -19.58 -7.53
CA ILE A 62 42.15 -18.57 -6.98
C ILE A 62 42.99 -17.51 -6.25
N ALA A 63 42.63 -16.24 -6.39
CA ALA A 63 43.32 -15.18 -5.68
C ALA A 63 43.19 -15.35 -4.16
N GLU A 64 44.23 -15.04 -3.40
CA GLU A 64 44.15 -15.11 -1.93
C GLU A 64 43.15 -14.09 -1.38
N VAL A 65 42.54 -14.42 -0.24
CA VAL A 65 41.77 -13.42 0.52
C VAL A 65 42.71 -12.29 0.92
N ASP A 66 42.21 -11.05 0.88
CA ASP A 66 42.93 -9.78 1.01
C ASP A 66 43.81 -9.40 -0.20
N ALA A 67 43.80 -10.18 -1.29
CA ALA A 67 44.49 -9.80 -2.52
C ALA A 67 43.77 -8.64 -3.24
N THR A 68 44.53 -7.60 -3.59
CA THR A 68 44.07 -6.51 -4.46
C THR A 68 44.28 -6.90 -5.93
N ILE A 69 43.20 -6.87 -6.72
CA ILE A 69 43.21 -7.29 -8.12
C ILE A 69 42.68 -6.12 -8.98
N PRO A 70 43.41 -5.72 -10.04
CA PRO A 70 42.93 -4.72 -10.98
C PRO A 70 41.65 -5.17 -11.70
N VAL A 71 40.76 -4.22 -12.00
CA VAL A 71 39.54 -4.48 -12.77
C VAL A 71 39.87 -5.12 -14.11
N GLY A 72 39.24 -6.27 -14.41
CA GLY A 72 39.44 -7.03 -15.64
C GLY A 72 40.51 -8.13 -15.59
N GLU A 73 41.32 -8.18 -14.52
CA GLU A 73 42.30 -9.25 -14.28
C GLU A 73 41.67 -10.51 -13.68
N ALA A 74 42.35 -11.65 -13.84
CA ALA A 74 41.86 -12.96 -13.40
C ALA A 74 41.82 -13.08 -11.87
N MET A 75 40.66 -13.52 -11.36
CA MET A 75 40.47 -13.90 -9.96
C MET A 75 40.48 -15.41 -9.76
N ALA A 76 39.92 -16.17 -10.71
CA ALA A 76 39.86 -17.63 -10.75
C ALA A 76 39.47 -18.14 -12.15
N TYR A 77 39.40 -19.46 -12.33
CA TYR A 77 38.99 -20.10 -13.58
C TYR A 77 37.85 -21.10 -13.37
N LEU A 78 37.01 -21.32 -14.39
CA LEU A 78 36.08 -22.43 -14.48
C LEU A 78 36.52 -23.40 -15.58
N VAL A 79 36.44 -24.70 -15.29
CA VAL A 79 36.67 -25.78 -16.25
C VAL A 79 35.41 -26.60 -16.50
N ALA A 80 35.37 -27.35 -17.61
CA ALA A 80 34.16 -28.03 -18.06
C ALA A 80 33.81 -29.28 -17.24
N THR A 81 34.84 -29.98 -16.75
CA THR A 81 34.68 -31.27 -16.09
C THR A 81 35.45 -31.28 -14.75
N VAL A 82 35.06 -32.16 -13.83
CA VAL A 82 35.72 -32.27 -12.51
C VAL A 82 37.17 -32.75 -12.68
N GLU A 83 37.42 -33.54 -13.73
CA GLU A 83 38.73 -34.09 -14.07
C GLU A 83 39.75 -33.01 -14.46
N ASP A 84 39.28 -31.86 -14.95
CA ASP A 84 40.11 -30.73 -15.39
C ASP A 84 40.46 -29.75 -14.24
N VAL A 85 39.93 -29.97 -13.03
CA VAL A 85 40.10 -29.06 -11.89
C VAL A 85 41.53 -29.12 -11.35
N GLN A 86 42.28 -28.04 -11.53
CA GLN A 86 43.60 -27.88 -10.94
C GLN A 86 43.50 -27.38 -9.50
N HIS A 87 44.34 -27.92 -8.62
CA HIS A 87 44.38 -27.58 -7.19
C HIS A 87 45.70 -26.85 -6.81
N GLY A 88 46.50 -26.42 -7.80
CA GLY A 88 47.82 -25.77 -7.63
C GLY A 88 47.94 -24.42 -8.34
N GLY A 89 49.01 -23.67 -8.05
CA GLY A 89 49.16 -22.24 -8.38
C GLY A 89 49.53 -21.85 -9.82
N ASP A 90 49.48 -22.77 -10.79
CA ASP A 90 49.73 -22.47 -12.21
C ASP A 90 48.40 -22.38 -12.98
N ALA A 91 48.29 -21.48 -13.96
CA ALA A 91 47.11 -21.37 -14.81
C ALA A 91 46.91 -22.66 -15.66
N PRO A 92 45.66 -23.06 -15.99
CA PRO A 92 45.40 -24.27 -16.75
C PRO A 92 46.11 -24.26 -18.12
N VAL A 93 46.93 -25.28 -18.40
CA VAL A 93 47.73 -25.39 -19.63
C VAL A 93 46.94 -26.11 -20.72
N GLU A 94 46.94 -25.56 -21.94
CA GLU A 94 46.39 -26.20 -23.15
C GLU A 94 46.98 -27.59 -23.38
N SER A 95 46.12 -28.60 -23.53
CA SER A 95 46.50 -29.90 -24.07
C SER A 95 46.19 -29.96 -25.57
N ALA A 96 47.23 -30.14 -26.40
CA ALA A 96 47.11 -30.36 -27.84
C ALA A 96 47.59 -31.77 -28.23
N ALA A 97 46.73 -32.55 -28.92
CA ALA A 97 47.11 -33.60 -29.87
C ALA A 97 45.91 -33.89 -30.82
N VAL A 98 45.90 -33.35 -32.06
CA VAL A 98 46.08 -33.99 -33.41
C VAL A 98 45.30 -35.30 -33.64
N SER A 99 44.64 -35.61 -34.76
CA SER A 99 44.61 -35.12 -36.16
C SER A 99 43.39 -35.75 -36.88
N ASP A 100 42.92 -35.13 -37.96
CA ASP A 100 42.43 -35.64 -39.27
C ASP A 100 42.08 -37.16 -39.38
N ASP A 101 41.01 -37.62 -40.01
CA ASP A 101 40.32 -37.17 -41.22
C ASP A 101 38.92 -37.84 -41.27
N GLU A 102 38.00 -37.30 -42.09
CA GLU A 102 36.89 -37.98 -42.81
C GLU A 102 35.93 -38.90 -41.99
N VAL A 103 34.61 -38.74 -41.93
CA VAL A 103 33.62 -38.72 -43.01
C VAL A 103 32.30 -38.26 -42.37
N VAL A 104 31.73 -37.13 -42.80
CA VAL A 104 30.29 -36.89 -42.62
C VAL A 104 29.65 -37.20 -43.97
N GLU A 105 29.24 -38.45 -44.14
CA GLU A 105 28.36 -38.84 -45.23
C GLU A 105 26.94 -38.36 -44.90
N GLU A 106 26.54 -37.32 -45.63
CA GLU A 106 25.22 -37.14 -46.25
C GLU A 106 23.99 -37.68 -45.49
N ALA A 107 23.22 -36.73 -44.93
CA ALA A 107 21.78 -36.74 -45.15
C ALA A 107 21.49 -35.86 -46.38
N ALA A 108 20.86 -36.49 -47.37
CA ALA A 108 20.71 -36.10 -48.77
C ALA A 108 20.36 -34.62 -49.07
N PRO A 109 20.79 -34.11 -50.24
CA PRO A 109 20.48 -32.76 -50.71
C PRO A 109 18.97 -32.59 -50.91
N VAL A 110 18.42 -31.46 -50.44
CA VAL A 110 17.22 -30.92 -51.07
C VAL A 110 17.73 -29.98 -52.16
N ASP A 111 17.95 -30.58 -53.31
CA ASP A 111 18.33 -29.89 -54.54
C ASP A 111 17.34 -28.75 -54.87
N ASP A 112 17.91 -27.70 -55.46
CA ASP A 112 17.28 -26.55 -56.14
C ASP A 112 16.96 -25.24 -55.37
N ILE A 113 17.53 -24.92 -54.19
CA ILE A 113 17.39 -23.52 -53.69
C ILE A 113 18.35 -22.60 -54.50
N PRO A 114 17.84 -21.60 -55.24
CA PRO A 114 18.67 -20.68 -56.02
C PRO A 114 19.68 -19.94 -55.12
N ALA A 115 20.91 -19.73 -55.58
CA ALA A 115 21.97 -19.06 -54.81
C ALA A 115 21.63 -17.61 -54.40
N ASP A 116 20.59 -17.03 -54.98
CA ASP A 116 20.04 -15.70 -54.73
C ASP A 116 18.75 -15.70 -53.88
N ALA A 117 18.33 -16.85 -53.34
CA ALA A 117 17.13 -16.96 -52.51
C ALA A 117 17.32 -16.32 -51.11
N HIS A 118 16.33 -15.55 -50.67
CA HIS A 118 16.31 -14.93 -49.34
C HIS A 118 15.50 -15.76 -48.35
N THR A 119 16.12 -16.20 -47.27
CA THR A 119 15.44 -16.99 -46.23
C THR A 119 14.54 -16.13 -45.35
N ILE A 120 13.30 -16.58 -45.17
CA ILE A 120 12.35 -16.07 -44.17
C ILE A 120 12.55 -16.91 -42.90
N LEU A 121 12.94 -16.26 -41.79
CA LEU A 121 13.19 -16.89 -40.50
C LEU A 121 12.01 -16.68 -39.54
N MET A 122 11.82 -17.58 -38.58
CA MET A 122 10.86 -17.42 -37.48
C MET A 122 11.23 -16.19 -36.64
N PRO A 123 10.39 -15.13 -36.58
CA PRO A 123 10.73 -13.90 -35.88
C PRO A 123 10.55 -14.02 -34.36
N LYS A 124 11.35 -13.27 -33.59
CA LYS A 124 11.14 -13.10 -32.15
C LYS A 124 10.06 -12.05 -31.91
N LEU A 125 8.82 -12.48 -31.64
CA LEU A 125 7.67 -11.57 -31.49
C LEU A 125 7.37 -11.19 -30.02
N SER A 126 8.05 -11.82 -29.06
CA SER A 126 8.04 -11.46 -27.64
C SER A 126 9.42 -11.68 -27.00
N ASP A 127 9.77 -10.89 -25.99
CA ASP A 127 11.09 -10.97 -25.32
C ASP A 127 11.37 -12.34 -24.67
N THR A 128 10.31 -13.08 -24.34
CA THR A 128 10.35 -14.42 -23.72
C THR A 128 10.16 -15.59 -24.71
N MET A 129 10.01 -15.30 -26.01
CA MET A 129 9.72 -16.33 -27.02
C MET A 129 11.01 -17.04 -27.46
N GLU A 130 11.05 -18.37 -27.31
CA GLU A 130 12.13 -19.25 -27.82
C GLU A 130 11.68 -20.06 -29.05
N GLU A 131 10.38 -20.32 -29.20
CA GLU A 131 9.76 -21.04 -30.32
C GLU A 131 8.36 -20.46 -30.64
N GLY A 132 7.86 -20.69 -31.86
CA GLY A 132 6.53 -20.28 -32.29
C GLY A 132 5.81 -21.38 -33.08
N VAL A 133 4.49 -21.49 -32.92
CA VAL A 133 3.67 -22.48 -33.63
C VAL A 133 3.06 -21.85 -34.87
N MET A 134 3.25 -22.47 -36.04
CA MET A 134 2.70 -21.98 -37.31
C MET A 134 1.17 -22.16 -37.36
N VAL A 135 0.39 -21.08 -37.47
CA VAL A 135 -1.10 -21.14 -37.44
C VAL A 135 -1.68 -21.15 -38.86
N SER A 136 -1.17 -20.29 -39.73
CA SER A 136 -1.60 -20.21 -41.14
C SER A 136 -0.52 -19.58 -42.00
N TRP A 137 -0.57 -19.88 -43.30
CA TRP A 137 0.15 -19.13 -44.32
C TRP A 137 -0.84 -18.25 -45.08
N GLU A 138 -0.56 -16.95 -45.13
CA GLU A 138 -1.41 -15.95 -45.78
C GLU A 138 -1.08 -15.79 -47.28
N LYS A 139 -0.01 -16.46 -47.75
CA LYS A 139 0.49 -16.45 -49.12
C LYS A 139 0.77 -17.86 -49.61
N GLU A 140 0.45 -18.14 -50.88
CA GLU A 140 0.72 -19.44 -51.52
C GLU A 140 2.13 -19.50 -52.14
N ILE A 141 2.72 -20.69 -52.28
CA ILE A 141 4.00 -20.87 -53.00
C ILE A 141 3.85 -20.36 -54.44
N GLY A 142 4.78 -19.52 -54.87
CA GLY A 142 4.79 -18.84 -56.16
C GLY A 142 4.02 -17.53 -56.20
N GLU A 143 3.40 -17.11 -55.10
CA GLU A 143 2.79 -15.80 -55.00
C GLU A 143 3.86 -14.71 -54.83
N LYS A 144 3.66 -13.58 -55.50
CA LYS A 144 4.53 -12.42 -55.36
C LYS A 144 4.26 -11.76 -53.99
N VAL A 145 5.30 -11.60 -53.20
CA VAL A 145 5.32 -10.93 -51.91
C VAL A 145 5.91 -9.53 -52.12
N GLU A 146 5.18 -8.50 -51.70
CA GLU A 146 5.68 -7.12 -51.68
C GLU A 146 6.18 -6.76 -50.28
N ARG A 147 7.03 -5.73 -50.18
CA ARG A 147 7.57 -5.29 -48.89
C ARG A 147 6.44 -4.84 -47.96
N GLY A 148 6.33 -5.50 -46.81
CA GLY A 148 5.30 -5.25 -45.80
C GLY A 148 4.09 -6.17 -45.89
N ASP A 149 4.09 -7.13 -46.82
CA ASP A 149 3.05 -8.17 -46.86
C ASP A 149 3.21 -9.14 -45.68
N VAL A 150 2.08 -9.52 -45.10
CA VAL A 150 1.97 -10.63 -44.16
C VAL A 150 2.04 -11.93 -44.94
N VAL A 151 2.97 -12.81 -44.57
CA VAL A 151 3.15 -14.11 -45.23
C VAL A 151 2.61 -15.28 -44.40
N ALA A 152 2.54 -15.15 -43.07
CA ALA A 152 2.06 -16.20 -42.17
C ALA A 152 1.55 -15.64 -40.84
N GLN A 153 0.76 -16.43 -40.10
CA GLN A 153 0.40 -16.19 -38.70
C GLN A 153 1.06 -17.22 -37.79
N VAL A 154 1.61 -16.76 -36.67
CA VAL A 154 2.30 -17.59 -35.68
C VAL A 154 1.68 -17.39 -34.31
N GLU A 155 1.37 -18.49 -33.63
CA GLU A 155 0.91 -18.52 -32.23
C GLU A 155 2.11 -18.54 -31.30
N THR A 156 2.08 -17.62 -30.34
CA THR A 156 3.01 -17.54 -29.21
C THR A 156 2.27 -17.89 -27.93
N ASP A 157 3.00 -17.99 -26.82
CA ASP A 157 2.47 -18.16 -25.46
C ASP A 157 1.48 -17.07 -25.01
N LYS A 158 1.38 -15.96 -25.76
CA LYS A 158 0.59 -14.78 -25.40
C LYS A 158 -0.48 -14.39 -26.42
N ALA A 159 -0.23 -14.61 -27.72
CA ALA A 159 -1.14 -14.22 -28.80
C ALA A 159 -0.78 -14.86 -30.14
N ILE A 160 -1.72 -14.84 -31.08
CA ILE A 160 -1.49 -15.10 -32.51
C ILE A 160 -1.06 -13.79 -33.17
N MET A 161 0.06 -13.81 -33.89
CA MET A 161 0.70 -12.62 -34.47
C MET A 161 1.08 -12.84 -35.95
N ASP A 162 1.03 -11.77 -36.73
CA ASP A 162 1.34 -11.77 -38.16
C ASP A 162 2.85 -11.67 -38.42
N VAL A 163 3.37 -12.47 -39.36
CA VAL A 163 4.76 -12.44 -39.84
C VAL A 163 4.82 -11.62 -41.12
N GLU A 164 5.37 -10.42 -41.03
CA GLU A 164 5.59 -9.50 -42.17
C GLU A 164 6.97 -9.68 -42.80
N VAL A 165 7.06 -9.63 -44.13
CA VAL A 165 8.35 -9.73 -44.85
C VAL A 165 8.72 -8.39 -45.50
N PHE A 166 9.95 -7.95 -45.25
CA PHE A 166 10.43 -6.63 -45.69
C PHE A 166 11.16 -6.62 -47.03
N ARG A 167 11.05 -7.70 -47.81
CA ARG A 167 11.67 -7.84 -49.13
C ARG A 167 10.67 -8.30 -50.17
N GLU A 168 10.84 -7.82 -51.40
CA GLU A 168 10.05 -8.26 -52.54
C GLU A 168 10.63 -9.53 -53.16
N GLY A 169 9.77 -10.43 -53.62
CA GLY A 169 10.16 -11.68 -54.26
C GLY A 169 8.96 -12.61 -54.44
N TYR A 170 9.21 -13.84 -54.90
CA TYR A 170 8.20 -14.89 -54.99
C TYR A 170 8.40 -15.89 -53.86
N LEU A 171 7.32 -16.23 -53.14
CA LEU A 171 7.38 -17.19 -52.04
C LEU A 171 7.76 -18.58 -52.58
N SER A 172 8.80 -19.18 -52.02
CA SER A 172 9.40 -20.44 -52.46
C SER A 172 9.55 -21.38 -51.27
N GLY A 173 9.24 -22.65 -51.46
CA GLY A 173 9.38 -23.68 -50.44
C GLY A 173 10.85 -24.06 -50.17
N PRO A 174 11.12 -24.87 -49.13
CA PRO A 174 10.15 -25.52 -48.24
C PRO A 174 9.48 -24.59 -47.22
N MET A 175 8.16 -24.65 -47.14
CA MET A 175 7.36 -23.98 -46.09
C MET A 175 7.25 -24.87 -44.85
N ALA A 176 7.32 -24.28 -43.65
CA ALA A 176 6.95 -24.95 -42.41
C ALA A 176 5.47 -25.39 -42.44
N GLU A 177 5.16 -26.59 -41.92
CA GLU A 177 3.78 -27.07 -41.86
C GLU A 177 2.96 -26.27 -40.84
N ILE A 178 1.66 -26.12 -41.08
CA ILE A 178 0.73 -25.59 -40.07
C ILE A 178 0.72 -26.56 -38.88
N ASP A 179 0.62 -26.01 -37.67
CA ASP A 179 0.79 -26.65 -36.36
C ASP A 179 2.23 -27.09 -36.02
N ALA A 180 3.22 -26.79 -36.87
CA ALA A 180 4.62 -27.05 -36.56
C ALA A 180 5.19 -25.98 -35.60
N THR A 181 5.83 -26.44 -34.52
CA THR A 181 6.63 -25.60 -33.64
C THR A 181 8.01 -25.38 -34.25
N VAL A 182 8.37 -24.11 -34.49
CA VAL A 182 9.65 -23.72 -35.10
C VAL A 182 10.41 -22.81 -34.12
N PRO A 183 11.68 -23.13 -33.80
CA PRO A 183 12.51 -22.27 -32.96
C PRO A 183 12.73 -20.89 -33.59
N VAL A 184 12.81 -19.86 -32.75
CA VAL A 184 13.11 -18.49 -33.19
C VAL A 184 14.45 -18.46 -33.91
N GLY A 185 14.47 -17.92 -35.14
CA GLY A 185 15.65 -17.85 -35.99
C GLY A 185 15.81 -18.99 -37.00
N GLU A 186 14.96 -20.03 -36.97
CA GLU A 186 14.98 -21.08 -38.01
C GLU A 186 14.19 -20.70 -39.27
N ALA A 187 14.58 -21.26 -40.42
CA ALA A 187 13.95 -20.99 -41.71
C ALA A 187 12.53 -21.58 -41.79
N ILE A 188 11.55 -20.72 -42.07
CA ILE A 188 10.15 -21.10 -42.29
C ILE A 188 9.75 -21.11 -43.78
N ALA A 189 10.43 -20.34 -44.65
CA ALA A 189 10.28 -20.34 -46.11
C ALA A 189 11.41 -19.55 -46.80
N PHE A 190 11.39 -19.42 -48.13
CA PHE A 190 12.34 -18.61 -48.91
C PHE A 190 11.61 -17.65 -49.86
N LEU A 191 12.30 -16.59 -50.30
CA LEU A 191 11.90 -15.72 -51.40
C LEU A 191 12.90 -15.84 -52.56
N VAL A 192 12.41 -15.98 -53.78
CA VAL A 192 13.24 -16.01 -55.00
C VAL A 192 12.92 -14.83 -55.92
N ALA A 193 13.88 -14.40 -56.73
CA ALA A 193 13.78 -13.17 -57.52
C ALA A 193 12.84 -13.31 -58.73
N ALA A 194 12.75 -14.50 -59.34
CA ALA A 194 11.89 -14.78 -60.49
C ALA A 194 10.93 -15.94 -60.22
N SER A 195 9.72 -15.88 -60.79
CA SER A 195 8.70 -16.93 -60.62
C SER A 195 9.12 -18.30 -61.17
N GLU A 196 10.10 -18.36 -62.08
CA GLU A 196 10.65 -19.60 -62.62
C GLU A 196 11.57 -20.33 -61.65
N GLN A 197 12.04 -19.64 -60.60
CA GLN A 197 12.96 -20.17 -59.57
C GLN A 197 12.22 -20.72 -58.34
N VAL A 198 10.89 -20.74 -58.36
CA VAL A 198 10.04 -21.14 -57.23
C VAL A 198 10.08 -22.66 -57.05
N LEU A 199 10.47 -23.09 -55.85
CA LEU A 199 10.42 -24.47 -55.42
C LEU A 199 9.09 -24.80 -54.80
N ASN A 200 8.41 -25.79 -55.38
CA ASN A 200 7.18 -26.38 -54.83
C ASN A 200 7.49 -27.62 -53.98
N THR A 201 8.32 -27.48 -52.95
CA THR A 201 8.58 -28.52 -51.95
C THR A 201 7.95 -28.14 -50.61
N LYS A 202 7.39 -29.11 -49.89
CA LYS A 202 6.92 -28.96 -48.49
C LYS A 202 7.85 -29.77 -47.59
N LYS A 203 8.28 -29.23 -46.45
CA LYS A 203 9.08 -29.98 -45.48
C LYS A 203 8.15 -31.04 -44.86
N SER A 204 8.43 -32.33 -45.07
CA SER A 204 7.65 -33.42 -44.46
C SER A 204 7.75 -33.35 -42.94
N ALA A 205 6.64 -33.15 -42.24
CA ALA A 205 6.56 -33.54 -40.83
C ALA A 205 6.80 -35.04 -40.69
N SER A 206 7.49 -35.41 -39.63
CA SER A 206 7.45 -36.77 -39.08
C SER A 206 6.00 -37.10 -38.74
N SER A 207 5.46 -38.12 -39.41
CA SER A 207 4.05 -38.46 -39.48
C SER A 207 3.41 -38.91 -38.15
N SER A 208 2.20 -38.41 -37.88
CA SER A 208 1.04 -39.21 -37.46
C SER A 208 -0.25 -38.53 -37.98
N GLN A 209 -0.90 -39.18 -38.95
CA GLN A 209 -2.09 -38.75 -39.73
C GLN A 209 -3.32 -38.45 -38.82
N VAL A 210 -4.36 -37.68 -39.21
CA VAL A 210 -5.31 -37.88 -40.34
C VAL A 210 -6.07 -36.58 -40.71
N LYS A 211 -5.91 -36.13 -41.97
CA LYS A 211 -6.89 -35.70 -43.03
C LYS A 211 -8.32 -35.23 -42.62
N ALA A 212 -8.99 -34.26 -43.28
CA ALA A 212 -8.87 -33.70 -44.64
C ALA A 212 -9.68 -32.39 -44.87
N ASP A 213 -9.17 -31.56 -45.81
CA ASP A 213 -9.83 -30.85 -46.93
C ASP A 213 -10.93 -29.77 -46.69
N ASN A 214 -11.05 -28.66 -47.45
CA ASN A 214 -10.22 -27.91 -48.40
C ASN A 214 -10.98 -26.63 -48.84
N LYS A 215 -10.23 -25.57 -49.17
CA LYS A 215 -10.41 -24.57 -50.26
C LYS A 215 -11.43 -23.40 -50.23
N GLU A 216 -10.82 -22.19 -50.19
CA GLU A 216 -10.85 -21.06 -51.18
C GLU A 216 -12.20 -20.39 -51.56
N LYS A 217 -12.33 -19.08 -51.90
CA LYS A 217 -11.40 -18.00 -52.30
C LYS A 217 -12.08 -16.60 -52.17
N VAL A 218 -11.23 -15.58 -52.30
CA VAL A 218 -11.32 -14.12 -52.02
C VAL A 218 -12.03 -13.25 -53.10
N LYS A 219 -12.45 -12.01 -52.72
CA LYS A 219 -12.33 -10.65 -53.40
C LYS A 219 -13.60 -9.78 -53.22
N SER A 220 -13.62 -8.44 -53.10
CA SER A 220 -12.66 -7.32 -53.16
C SER A 220 -13.36 -5.99 -52.72
N PHE A 221 -12.57 -5.01 -52.27
CA PHE A 221 -12.84 -3.57 -51.96
C PHE A 221 -13.28 -2.71 -53.21
N PRO A 222 -13.57 -1.35 -53.19
CA PRO A 222 -13.10 -0.27 -52.27
C PRO A 222 -13.96 1.03 -52.03
N ALA A 223 -13.41 1.90 -51.16
CA ALA A 223 -13.34 3.40 -51.18
C ALA A 223 -14.49 4.34 -50.71
N GLY A 224 -14.11 5.33 -49.87
CA GLY A 224 -14.56 6.74 -50.00
C GLY A 224 -15.13 7.46 -48.77
N THR A 225 -14.43 8.48 -48.27
CA THR A 225 -14.60 9.31 -47.04
C THR A 225 -15.73 10.38 -47.05
N SER A 226 -16.28 10.83 -45.90
CA SER A 226 -16.01 12.16 -45.24
C SER A 226 -16.88 12.38 -43.96
N LYS A 227 -16.30 13.08 -42.96
CA LYS A 227 -16.70 13.43 -41.55
C LYS A 227 -18.17 13.89 -41.32
N ALA A 228 -18.78 13.82 -40.12
CA ALA A 228 -18.33 14.26 -38.79
C ALA A 228 -18.85 13.42 -37.58
N LYS A 229 -18.11 13.53 -36.47
CA LYS A 229 -18.19 12.74 -35.22
C LYS A 229 -19.53 12.91 -34.47
N THR A 230 -20.13 11.79 -34.08
CA THR A 230 -20.99 11.68 -32.90
C THR A 230 -20.32 10.74 -31.90
N HIS A 231 -20.27 11.15 -30.63
CA HIS A 231 -19.72 10.34 -29.53
C HIS A 231 -20.56 9.07 -29.37
N ILE A 232 -19.94 7.90 -29.56
CA ILE A 232 -20.52 6.60 -29.22
C ILE A 232 -19.97 6.23 -27.83
N PRO A 233 -20.80 6.03 -26.80
CA PRO A 233 -20.36 5.39 -25.55
C PRO A 233 -19.81 4.00 -25.88
N ALA A 234 -18.64 3.65 -25.33
CA ALA A 234 -18.06 2.33 -25.51
C ALA A 234 -19.09 1.24 -25.12
N MET A 235 -19.42 0.38 -26.09
CA MET A 235 -20.33 -0.74 -25.88
C MET A 235 -19.60 -1.96 -25.30
N PRO A 236 -20.30 -2.79 -24.50
CA PRO A 236 -19.77 -4.06 -24.01
C PRO A 236 -19.56 -5.05 -25.16
N HIS A 237 -18.36 -5.63 -25.25
CA HIS A 237 -18.04 -6.69 -26.20
C HIS A 237 -18.82 -7.97 -25.85
N GLY A 238 -19.44 -8.62 -26.85
CA GLY A 238 -19.94 -10.01 -26.72
C GLY A 238 -21.44 -10.28 -26.86
N ALA A 239 -22.29 -9.30 -27.22
CA ALA A 239 -23.72 -9.57 -27.44
C ALA A 239 -24.04 -10.05 -28.87
N THR A 240 -24.67 -11.23 -29.00
CA THR A 240 -25.18 -11.75 -30.29
C THR A 240 -26.27 -10.83 -30.85
N PRO A 241 -26.20 -10.37 -32.11
CA PRO A 241 -27.23 -9.50 -32.68
C PRO A 241 -28.60 -10.17 -32.73
N ALA A 242 -29.66 -9.41 -32.44
CA ALA A 242 -31.03 -9.87 -32.55
C ALA A 242 -31.35 -10.36 -33.98
N PRO A 243 -32.25 -11.37 -34.13
CA PRO A 243 -32.71 -11.84 -35.43
C PRO A 243 -33.26 -10.69 -36.29
N ARG A 244 -33.17 -10.81 -37.62
CA ARG A 244 -33.75 -9.79 -38.50
C ARG A 244 -35.27 -9.75 -38.33
N PRO A 245 -35.90 -8.55 -38.28
CA PRO A 245 -37.35 -8.46 -38.24
C PRO A 245 -37.96 -9.00 -39.54
N LYS A 246 -39.13 -9.62 -39.45
CA LYS A 246 -39.70 -10.41 -40.56
C LYS A 246 -40.12 -9.56 -41.76
N ASN A 247 -40.62 -8.34 -41.51
CA ASN A 247 -41.19 -7.45 -42.54
C ASN A 247 -40.64 -6.01 -42.44
N LYS A 248 -39.49 -5.81 -41.80
CA LYS A 248 -38.85 -4.49 -41.61
C LYS A 248 -37.35 -4.63 -41.81
N ALA A 249 -36.68 -3.56 -42.23
CA ALA A 249 -35.23 -3.50 -42.20
C ALA A 249 -34.75 -3.02 -40.82
N ALA A 250 -33.59 -3.48 -40.35
CA ALA A 250 -32.97 -2.98 -39.13
C ALA A 250 -31.47 -2.85 -39.36
N THR A 251 -30.89 -1.73 -38.93
CA THR A 251 -29.45 -1.52 -39.10
C THR A 251 -28.65 -2.53 -38.27
N PRO A 252 -27.44 -2.94 -38.71
CA PRO A 252 -26.62 -3.91 -37.97
C PRO A 252 -26.40 -3.50 -36.51
N TYR A 253 -26.18 -2.21 -36.27
CA TYR A 253 -25.98 -1.65 -34.95
C TYR A 253 -27.26 -1.69 -34.09
N ALA A 254 -28.43 -1.37 -34.66
CA ALA A 254 -29.72 -1.51 -33.96
C ALA A 254 -30.00 -2.97 -33.57
N ARG A 255 -29.64 -3.93 -34.43
CA ARG A 255 -29.79 -5.37 -34.14
C ARG A 255 -28.86 -5.83 -33.02
N GLN A 256 -27.62 -5.36 -33.02
CA GLN A 256 -26.66 -5.67 -31.97
C GLN A 256 -27.12 -5.11 -30.62
N LEU A 257 -27.61 -3.86 -30.62
CA LEU A 257 -28.13 -3.20 -29.43
C LEU A 257 -29.42 -3.86 -28.91
N ALA A 258 -30.34 -4.24 -29.80
CA ALA A 258 -31.54 -4.98 -29.44
C ALA A 258 -31.20 -6.38 -28.89
N GLY A 259 -30.19 -7.05 -29.45
CA GLY A 259 -29.67 -8.32 -28.93
C GLY A 259 -29.04 -8.18 -27.54
N ALA A 260 -28.28 -7.11 -27.31
CA ALA A 260 -27.70 -6.80 -26.00
C ALA A 260 -28.76 -6.54 -24.92
N HIS A 261 -29.89 -5.94 -25.30
CA HIS A 261 -30.99 -5.58 -24.40
C HIS A 261 -32.17 -6.56 -24.39
N GLY A 262 -32.10 -7.66 -25.17
CA GLY A 262 -33.15 -8.68 -25.24
C GLY A 262 -34.46 -8.22 -25.88
N ILE A 263 -34.42 -7.24 -26.79
CA ILE A 263 -35.62 -6.61 -27.38
C ILE A 263 -35.96 -7.26 -28.74
N ASP A 264 -37.21 -7.68 -28.92
CA ASP A 264 -37.70 -8.18 -30.23
C ASP A 264 -37.93 -7.02 -31.21
N LEU A 265 -37.15 -6.98 -32.27
CA LEU A 265 -37.24 -5.92 -33.28
C LEU A 265 -38.58 -5.87 -34.02
N ASN A 266 -39.38 -6.94 -34.03
CA ASN A 266 -40.71 -6.90 -34.63
C ASN A 266 -41.70 -6.03 -33.83
N SER A 267 -41.41 -5.79 -32.55
CA SER A 267 -42.22 -4.97 -31.65
C SER A 267 -41.91 -3.47 -31.71
N ILE A 268 -40.88 -3.07 -32.47
CA ILE A 268 -40.44 -1.69 -32.60
C ILE A 268 -40.82 -1.13 -33.97
N ASN A 269 -41.24 0.13 -34.04
CA ASN A 269 -41.41 0.86 -35.29
C ASN A 269 -40.14 1.62 -35.64
N GLY A 270 -39.65 1.44 -36.87
CA GLY A 270 -38.42 2.06 -37.33
C GLY A 270 -38.65 3.49 -37.81
N SER A 271 -37.84 4.43 -37.34
CA SER A 271 -37.87 5.83 -37.76
C SER A 271 -36.86 6.14 -38.87
N GLY A 272 -36.09 5.15 -39.33
CA GLY A 272 -35.08 5.30 -40.38
C GLY A 272 -35.65 5.30 -41.80
N PRO A 273 -34.79 5.50 -42.82
CA PRO A 273 -35.18 5.47 -44.23
C PRO A 273 -35.90 4.16 -44.57
N ASP A 274 -36.98 4.25 -45.35
CA ASP A 274 -37.88 3.14 -45.72
C ASP A 274 -38.51 2.39 -44.52
N GLY A 275 -38.63 3.05 -43.37
CA GLY A 275 -39.19 2.47 -42.14
C GLY A 275 -38.24 1.51 -41.42
N SER A 276 -36.93 1.63 -41.68
CA SER A 276 -35.91 0.80 -41.05
C SER A 276 -35.67 1.15 -39.58
N ILE A 277 -35.43 0.15 -38.75
CA ILE A 277 -35.16 0.32 -37.31
C ILE A 277 -33.71 0.73 -37.11
N ILE A 278 -33.53 1.91 -36.51
CA ILE A 278 -32.22 2.46 -36.16
C ILE A 278 -31.97 2.34 -34.65
N ALA A 279 -30.73 2.54 -34.21
CA ALA A 279 -30.37 2.33 -32.80
C ALA A 279 -31.15 3.25 -31.85
N ALA A 280 -31.52 4.45 -32.29
CA ALA A 280 -32.37 5.36 -31.51
C ALA A 280 -33.75 4.76 -31.20
N ASP A 281 -34.35 4.01 -32.14
CA ASP A 281 -35.64 3.36 -31.93
C ASP A 281 -35.57 2.26 -30.87
N VAL A 282 -34.44 1.56 -30.80
CA VAL A 282 -34.18 0.52 -29.80
C VAL A 282 -34.00 1.12 -28.42
N LEU A 283 -33.23 2.21 -28.31
CA LEU A 283 -32.96 2.92 -27.06
C LEU A 283 -34.19 3.63 -26.50
N ASN A 284 -35.07 4.13 -27.37
CA ASN A 284 -36.27 4.88 -26.99
C ASN A 284 -37.54 4.02 -26.96
N SER A 285 -37.43 2.70 -27.10
CA SER A 285 -38.60 1.81 -27.09
C SER A 285 -39.14 1.60 -25.66
N ASN A 286 -40.42 1.89 -25.44
CA ASN A 286 -41.15 1.54 -24.20
C ASN A 286 -41.62 0.08 -24.18
N VAL A 287 -41.03 -0.79 -25.01
CA VAL A 287 -41.42 -2.19 -25.10
C VAL A 287 -40.88 -2.95 -23.89
N GLN A 288 -41.75 -3.70 -23.22
CA GLN A 288 -41.42 -4.54 -22.07
C GLN A 288 -40.29 -5.52 -22.46
N LYS A 289 -39.12 -5.38 -21.80
CA LYS A 289 -37.96 -6.24 -22.03
C LYS A 289 -38.36 -7.69 -21.74
N THR A 290 -38.57 -8.50 -22.78
CA THR A 290 -38.75 -9.93 -22.61
C THR A 290 -37.37 -10.49 -22.27
N SER A 291 -37.22 -11.07 -21.08
CA SER A 291 -35.98 -11.73 -20.65
C SER A 291 -35.76 -12.98 -21.51
N THR A 292 -35.24 -12.80 -22.72
CA THR A 292 -34.72 -13.89 -23.52
C THR A 292 -33.44 -14.35 -22.83
N LYS A 293 -33.51 -15.52 -22.16
CA LYS A 293 -32.34 -16.15 -21.51
C LYS A 293 -31.21 -16.21 -22.54
N ARG A 294 -30.04 -15.67 -22.22
CA ARG A 294 -28.84 -15.77 -23.07
C ARG A 294 -28.47 -17.25 -23.18
N ILE A 295 -28.72 -17.86 -24.34
CA ILE A 295 -28.32 -19.23 -24.62
C ILE A 295 -26.86 -19.16 -25.10
N PHE A 296 -25.91 -19.44 -24.21
CA PHE A 296 -24.53 -19.71 -24.61
C PHE A 296 -24.47 -21.17 -25.09
N GLN A 297 -24.13 -21.39 -26.36
CA GLN A 297 -23.80 -22.73 -26.85
C GLN A 297 -22.32 -22.98 -26.63
N VAL A 298 -22.00 -23.97 -25.82
CA VAL A 298 -20.63 -24.44 -25.56
C VAL A 298 -20.37 -25.64 -26.47
N PRO A 299 -19.26 -25.72 -27.21
CA PRO A 299 -18.93 -26.90 -28.02
C PRO A 299 -18.78 -28.15 -27.15
N GLY A 300 -19.42 -29.27 -27.51
CA GLY A 300 -19.31 -30.56 -26.82
C GLY A 300 -20.57 -31.44 -26.93
N GLU A 301 -20.45 -32.73 -26.59
CA GLU A 301 -21.59 -33.64 -26.45
C GLU A 301 -22.18 -33.54 -25.03
N GLY A 302 -23.42 -33.05 -24.90
CA GLY A 302 -24.11 -32.87 -23.62
C GLY A 302 -25.11 -34.00 -23.29
N ARG A 303 -25.35 -34.25 -22.00
CA ARG A 303 -26.46 -35.09 -21.52
C ARG A 303 -27.57 -34.25 -20.88
N ALA A 304 -28.77 -34.81 -20.78
CA ALA A 304 -29.85 -34.19 -20.01
C ALA A 304 -29.48 -34.07 -18.52
N MET A 305 -29.82 -32.94 -17.91
CA MET A 305 -29.76 -32.77 -16.45
C MET A 305 -30.81 -33.68 -15.77
N THR A 306 -30.41 -34.33 -14.69
CA THR A 306 -31.31 -35.02 -13.75
C THR A 306 -32.26 -34.02 -13.08
N ALA A 307 -33.34 -34.52 -12.46
CA ALA A 307 -34.28 -33.66 -11.73
C ALA A 307 -33.59 -32.85 -10.60
N MET A 308 -32.61 -33.46 -9.91
CA MET A 308 -31.82 -32.79 -8.87
C MET A 308 -30.94 -31.68 -9.47
N GLU A 309 -30.23 -31.96 -10.57
CA GLU A 309 -29.39 -30.96 -11.25
C GLU A 309 -30.22 -29.76 -11.74
N LYS A 310 -31.44 -30.01 -12.25
CA LYS A 310 -32.37 -28.94 -12.64
C LYS A 310 -32.81 -28.09 -11.45
N ALA A 311 -33.12 -28.73 -10.32
CA ALA A 311 -33.54 -28.03 -9.10
C ALA A 311 -32.39 -27.18 -8.52
N VAL A 312 -31.17 -27.71 -8.48
CA VAL A 312 -29.97 -26.96 -8.05
C VAL A 312 -29.72 -25.78 -8.99
N ALA A 313 -29.75 -25.99 -10.31
CA ALA A 313 -29.56 -24.92 -11.29
C ALA A 313 -30.60 -23.79 -11.13
N HIS A 314 -31.88 -24.13 -10.95
CA HIS A 314 -32.94 -23.14 -10.74
C HIS A 314 -32.77 -22.37 -9.42
N ASN A 315 -32.41 -23.05 -8.33
CA ASN A 315 -32.17 -22.40 -7.04
C ASN A 315 -30.95 -21.46 -7.08
N MET A 316 -29.88 -21.86 -7.77
CA MET A 316 -28.68 -21.02 -7.94
C MET A 316 -28.97 -19.82 -8.84
N GLU A 317 -29.75 -19.99 -9.91
CA GLU A 317 -30.21 -18.86 -10.75
C GLU A 317 -31.04 -17.87 -9.94
N TYR A 318 -31.94 -18.33 -9.06
CA TYR A 318 -32.73 -17.45 -8.20
C TYR A 318 -31.88 -16.74 -7.13
N SER A 319 -30.84 -17.39 -6.61
CA SER A 319 -29.94 -16.81 -5.60
C SER A 319 -29.19 -15.58 -6.11
N LEU A 320 -29.01 -15.45 -7.44
CA LEU A 320 -28.43 -14.26 -8.08
C LEU A 320 -29.28 -12.99 -7.89
N SER A 321 -30.55 -13.12 -7.52
CA SER A 321 -31.42 -11.98 -7.19
C SER A 321 -31.23 -11.43 -5.78
N MET A 322 -30.39 -12.08 -4.97
CA MET A 322 -30.05 -11.67 -3.61
C MET A 322 -28.75 -10.85 -3.63
N PRO A 323 -28.75 -9.59 -3.18
CA PRO A 323 -27.52 -8.83 -2.97
C PRO A 323 -26.74 -9.43 -1.78
N LEU A 324 -25.77 -10.29 -2.06
CA LEU A 324 -25.05 -11.04 -1.02
C LEU A 324 -23.74 -10.35 -0.61
N PHE A 325 -23.46 -10.30 0.68
CA PHE A 325 -22.16 -9.93 1.24
C PHE A 325 -21.68 -10.99 2.23
N ARG A 326 -20.40 -10.93 2.61
CA ARG A 326 -19.74 -11.94 3.45
C ARG A 326 -19.01 -11.31 4.61
N VAL A 327 -19.06 -11.97 5.77
CA VAL A 327 -18.28 -11.63 6.96
C VAL A 327 -17.69 -12.91 7.53
N THR A 328 -16.42 -12.88 7.94
CA THR A 328 -15.72 -14.07 8.48
C THR A 328 -15.15 -13.76 9.85
N VAL A 329 -15.25 -14.71 10.77
CA VAL A 329 -14.57 -14.69 12.07
C VAL A 329 -13.87 -16.02 12.29
N ASP A 330 -12.64 -16.00 12.80
CA ASP A 330 -11.92 -17.19 13.23
C ASP A 330 -12.35 -17.57 14.67
N ILE A 331 -12.76 -18.83 14.87
CA ILE A 331 -13.31 -19.33 16.14
C ILE A 331 -12.50 -20.52 16.63
N ASP A 332 -12.19 -20.60 17.93
CA ASP A 332 -11.58 -21.81 18.51
C ASP A 332 -12.67 -22.80 18.97
N PRO A 333 -12.84 -23.97 18.34
CA PRO A 333 -13.86 -24.95 18.73
C PRO A 333 -13.39 -25.91 19.83
N ALA A 334 -12.18 -25.78 20.38
CA ALA A 334 -11.58 -26.77 21.29
C ALA A 334 -12.44 -27.04 22.54
N ALA A 335 -12.98 -25.98 23.16
CA ALA A 335 -13.83 -26.08 24.33
C ALA A 335 -15.14 -26.82 24.02
N LEU A 336 -15.88 -26.37 22.98
CA LEU A 336 -17.11 -27.03 22.55
C LEU A 336 -16.85 -28.49 22.16
N LYS A 337 -15.81 -28.77 21.38
CA LYS A 337 -15.45 -30.13 20.95
C LYS A 337 -15.21 -31.06 22.15
N THR A 338 -14.54 -30.57 23.19
CA THR A 338 -14.28 -31.33 24.41
C THR A 338 -15.56 -31.57 25.20
N ALA A 339 -16.37 -30.52 25.40
CA ALA A 339 -17.65 -30.61 26.11
C ALA A 339 -18.66 -31.52 25.41
N SER A 340 -18.81 -31.40 24.09
CA SER A 340 -19.67 -32.25 23.26
C SER A 340 -19.26 -33.71 23.36
N LYS A 341 -17.95 -34.00 23.28
CA LYS A 341 -17.42 -35.37 23.42
C LYS A 341 -17.69 -35.97 24.80
N ALA A 342 -17.50 -35.18 25.87
CA ALA A 342 -17.75 -35.63 27.25
C ALA A 342 -19.22 -36.02 27.47
N LYS A 343 -20.16 -35.35 26.80
CA LYS A 343 -21.61 -35.59 26.89
C LYS A 343 -22.16 -36.53 25.82
N GLY A 344 -21.32 -37.04 24.93
CA GLY A 344 -21.72 -37.97 23.88
C GLY A 344 -22.48 -37.35 22.69
N PHE A 345 -22.34 -36.04 22.47
CA PHE A 345 -22.97 -35.33 21.34
C PHE A 345 -21.99 -35.09 20.18
N SER A 346 -22.52 -35.07 18.95
CA SER A 346 -21.74 -34.70 17.76
C SER A 346 -21.44 -33.21 17.74
N LEU A 347 -20.20 -32.84 17.38
CA LEU A 347 -19.80 -31.44 17.22
C LEU A 347 -20.72 -30.69 16.24
N THR A 348 -21.17 -31.34 15.17
CA THR A 348 -22.10 -30.76 14.18
C THR A 348 -23.43 -30.37 14.82
N VAL A 349 -23.99 -31.22 15.70
CA VAL A 349 -25.28 -30.95 16.36
C VAL A 349 -25.12 -29.82 17.38
N THR A 350 -24.00 -29.78 18.09
CA THR A 350 -23.74 -28.70 19.05
C THR A 350 -23.44 -27.37 18.37
N LEU A 351 -22.80 -27.36 17.20
CA LEU A 351 -22.66 -26.15 16.37
C LEU A 351 -24.01 -25.68 15.83
N ALA A 352 -24.88 -26.58 15.38
CA ALA A 352 -26.24 -26.24 14.95
C ALA A 352 -27.08 -25.64 16.10
N LYS A 353 -26.96 -26.20 17.31
CA LYS A 353 -27.62 -25.65 18.50
C LYS A 353 -27.08 -24.28 18.89
N ALA A 354 -25.75 -24.09 18.85
CA ALA A 354 -25.13 -22.78 19.10
C ALA A 354 -25.60 -21.73 18.08
N ALA A 355 -25.72 -22.11 16.79
CA ALA A 355 -26.26 -21.22 15.77
C ALA A 355 -27.72 -20.86 16.06
N ALA A 356 -28.55 -21.84 16.46
CA ALA A 356 -29.95 -21.58 16.80
C ALA A 356 -30.12 -20.64 18.00
N LEU A 357 -29.30 -20.81 19.05
CA LEU A 357 -29.27 -19.91 20.23
C LEU A 357 -28.75 -18.51 19.87
N ALA A 358 -27.78 -18.40 18.95
CA ALA A 358 -27.34 -17.12 18.43
C ALA A 358 -28.44 -16.43 17.61
N ILE A 359 -29.23 -17.17 16.85
CA ILE A 359 -30.37 -16.64 16.08
C ILE A 359 -31.48 -16.11 17.01
N GLU A 360 -31.77 -16.77 18.13
CA GLU A 360 -32.74 -16.25 19.12
C GLU A 360 -32.35 -14.86 19.65
N LYS A 361 -31.04 -14.58 19.74
CA LYS A 361 -30.52 -13.27 20.14
C LYS A 361 -30.49 -12.25 19.01
N HIS A 362 -30.41 -12.72 17.76
CA HIS A 362 -30.30 -11.90 16.55
C HIS A 362 -31.39 -12.30 15.54
N PRO A 363 -32.67 -12.04 15.83
CA PRO A 363 -33.79 -12.55 15.04
C PRO A 363 -33.79 -12.05 13.58
N ILE A 364 -33.12 -10.93 13.31
CA ILE A 364 -32.94 -10.40 11.95
C ILE A 364 -32.22 -11.38 11.01
N ILE A 365 -31.37 -12.27 11.56
CA ILE A 365 -30.67 -13.33 10.82
C ILE A 365 -31.62 -14.45 10.37
N ASN A 366 -32.84 -14.51 10.91
CA ASN A 366 -33.89 -15.48 10.54
C ASN A 366 -34.99 -14.87 9.67
N ALA A 367 -35.00 -13.54 9.51
CA ALA A 367 -35.96 -12.84 8.68
C ALA A 367 -35.73 -13.12 7.19
N VAL A 368 -36.73 -12.91 6.34
CA VAL A 368 -36.59 -13.04 4.87
C VAL A 368 -37.20 -11.86 4.14
N TYR A 369 -36.60 -11.50 3.02
CA TYR A 369 -37.16 -10.55 2.08
C TYR A 369 -38.20 -11.26 1.19
N GLN A 370 -39.43 -10.77 1.23
CA GLN A 370 -40.51 -11.16 0.34
C GLN A 370 -40.69 -10.09 -0.74
N HIS A 371 -40.89 -10.53 -1.99
CA HIS A 371 -41.19 -9.63 -3.11
C HIS A 371 -42.39 -8.73 -2.76
N GLU A 372 -42.37 -7.46 -3.19
CA GLU A 372 -43.25 -6.35 -2.72
C GLU A 372 -42.76 -5.59 -1.46
N ASP A 373 -41.44 -5.38 -1.34
CA ASP A 373 -40.81 -4.54 -0.30
C ASP A 373 -41.22 -4.91 1.13
N ARG A 374 -41.33 -6.21 1.41
CA ARG A 374 -41.75 -6.74 2.71
C ARG A 374 -40.66 -7.61 3.34
N ILE A 375 -40.39 -7.40 4.62
CA ILE A 375 -39.59 -8.30 5.45
C ILE A 375 -40.55 -9.17 6.26
N VAL A 376 -40.31 -10.49 6.27
CA VAL A 376 -41.06 -11.48 7.05
C VAL A 376 -40.16 -12.02 8.14
N GLU A 377 -40.53 -11.74 9.39
CA GLU A 377 -39.88 -12.27 10.58
C GLU A 377 -40.44 -13.66 10.92
N ARG A 378 -39.59 -14.54 11.48
CA ARG A 378 -39.94 -15.92 11.82
C ARG A 378 -39.46 -16.27 13.21
N ASP A 379 -40.38 -16.77 14.03
CA ASP A 379 -40.07 -17.24 15.39
C ASP A 379 -39.44 -18.63 15.41
N GLN A 380 -39.76 -19.46 14.40
CA GLN A 380 -39.23 -20.81 14.25
C GLN A 380 -37.80 -20.78 13.71
N VAL A 381 -36.88 -21.50 14.39
CA VAL A 381 -35.48 -21.64 13.97
C VAL A 381 -35.21 -23.08 13.54
N ASP A 382 -35.21 -23.29 12.23
CA ASP A 382 -34.96 -24.57 11.59
C ASP A 382 -33.58 -24.58 10.94
N VAL A 383 -32.68 -25.42 11.46
CA VAL A 383 -31.28 -25.46 11.00
C VAL A 383 -31.08 -26.59 10.02
N GLY A 384 -30.88 -26.24 8.75
CA GLY A 384 -30.48 -27.14 7.68
C GLY A 384 -28.98 -27.45 7.75
N LEU A 385 -28.60 -28.73 7.64
CA LEU A 385 -27.21 -29.17 7.65
C LEU A 385 -26.91 -29.97 6.39
N ALA A 386 -25.92 -29.53 5.62
CA ALA A 386 -25.53 -30.17 4.37
C ALA A 386 -24.92 -31.57 4.61
N VAL A 387 -25.47 -32.61 3.97
CA VAL A 387 -25.00 -34.00 4.06
C VAL A 387 -24.81 -34.58 2.65
N GLU A 388 -23.65 -35.19 2.43
CA GLU A 388 -23.34 -35.91 1.20
C GLU A 388 -24.13 -37.23 1.11
N THR A 389 -24.65 -37.54 -0.09
CA THR A 389 -25.37 -38.79 -0.39
C THR A 389 -24.50 -39.76 -1.18
N ASP A 390 -24.75 -41.06 -1.03
CA ASP A 390 -24.04 -42.10 -1.78
C ASP A 390 -24.37 -41.97 -3.28
N GLY A 391 -23.43 -41.42 -4.07
CA GLY A 391 -23.57 -41.26 -5.53
C GLY A 391 -23.73 -39.83 -6.04
N MET A 392 -22.89 -38.90 -5.56
CA MET A 392 -22.66 -37.54 -6.10
C MET A 392 -23.86 -36.58 -6.04
N GLY A 393 -24.38 -36.35 -4.82
CA GLY A 393 -25.36 -35.30 -4.57
C GLY A 393 -25.39 -34.87 -3.11
N LEU A 394 -25.83 -33.64 -2.86
CA LEU A 394 -26.00 -33.06 -1.53
C LEU A 394 -27.49 -33.03 -1.16
N VAL A 395 -27.83 -33.38 0.09
CA VAL A 395 -29.16 -33.15 0.67
C VAL A 395 -28.99 -32.40 1.98
N VAL A 396 -29.96 -31.54 2.31
CA VAL A 396 -29.93 -30.70 3.53
C VAL A 396 -31.04 -31.17 4.47
N PRO A 397 -30.82 -32.23 5.28
CA PRO A 397 -31.74 -32.54 6.38
C PRO A 397 -31.87 -31.34 7.33
N VAL A 398 -33.09 -31.13 7.82
CA VAL A 398 -33.44 -29.98 8.65
C VAL A 398 -33.72 -30.42 10.08
N LEU A 399 -32.97 -29.88 11.03
CA LEU A 399 -33.30 -29.96 12.45
C LEU A 399 -34.35 -28.91 12.77
N ARG A 400 -35.59 -29.36 12.95
CA ARG A 400 -36.73 -28.49 13.26
C ARG A 400 -36.67 -27.98 14.69
N ASP A 401 -37.04 -26.71 14.88
CA ASP A 401 -37.14 -26.05 16.19
C ASP A 401 -35.87 -26.22 17.04
N ALA A 402 -34.71 -26.02 16.40
CA ALA A 402 -33.41 -26.30 16.99
C ALA A 402 -33.13 -25.46 18.25
N ALA A 403 -33.74 -24.28 18.37
CA ALA A 403 -33.54 -23.39 19.51
C ALA A 403 -34.28 -23.87 20.78
N THR A 404 -35.45 -24.49 20.66
CA THR A 404 -36.28 -24.90 21.81
C THR A 404 -36.08 -26.36 22.22
N ARG A 405 -35.67 -27.24 21.30
CA ARG A 405 -35.44 -28.67 21.57
C ARG A 405 -34.17 -28.94 22.36
N SER A 406 -34.16 -30.00 23.16
CA SER A 406 -32.97 -30.41 23.91
C SER A 406 -31.88 -30.99 22.98
N LEU A 407 -30.61 -30.90 23.39
CA LEU A 407 -29.50 -31.50 22.64
C LEU A 407 -29.63 -33.03 22.47
N ALA A 408 -30.24 -33.71 23.45
CA ALA A 408 -30.48 -35.15 23.38
C ALA A 408 -31.48 -35.50 22.27
N GLU A 409 -32.59 -34.75 22.18
CA GLU A 409 -33.59 -34.91 21.11
C GLU A 409 -33.01 -34.58 19.75
N LEU A 410 -32.27 -33.48 19.62
CA LEU A 410 -31.62 -33.08 18.37
C LEU A 410 -30.57 -34.09 17.92
N SER A 411 -29.81 -34.67 18.84
CA SER A 411 -28.79 -35.67 18.52
C SER A 411 -29.39 -37.00 18.09
N ALA A 412 -30.49 -37.43 18.72
CA ALA A 412 -31.21 -38.63 18.31
C ALA A 412 -31.82 -38.47 16.91
N ASP A 413 -32.46 -37.33 16.66
CA ASP A 413 -33.07 -36.96 15.38
C ASP A 413 -32.01 -36.85 14.27
N TRP A 414 -30.91 -36.16 14.54
CA TRP A 414 -29.79 -36.03 13.61
C TRP A 414 -29.22 -37.39 13.18
N LYS A 415 -29.07 -38.33 14.11
CA LYS A 415 -28.54 -39.66 13.81
C LYS A 415 -29.43 -40.42 12.83
N ASP A 416 -30.75 -40.36 13.00
CA ASP A 416 -31.71 -40.99 12.10
C ASP A 416 -31.77 -40.25 10.74
N LEU A 417 -31.85 -38.92 10.76
CA LEU A 417 -31.88 -38.09 9.55
C LEU A 417 -30.66 -38.31 8.67
N VAL A 418 -29.45 -38.39 9.22
CA VAL A 418 -28.22 -38.64 8.44
C VAL A 418 -28.22 -40.01 7.76
N ILE A 419 -28.68 -41.06 8.46
CA ILE A 419 -28.77 -42.41 7.89
C ILE A 419 -29.74 -42.42 6.71
N ARG A 420 -30.91 -41.80 6.87
CA ARG A 420 -31.92 -41.72 5.82
C ARG A 420 -31.54 -40.76 4.70
N ALA A 421 -30.83 -39.68 5.00
CA ALA A 421 -30.26 -38.74 4.03
C ALA A 421 -29.31 -39.45 3.06
N ARG A 422 -28.33 -40.19 3.60
CA ARG A 422 -27.37 -40.97 2.79
C ARG A 422 -28.05 -42.00 1.90
N ALA A 423 -29.07 -42.68 2.44
CA ALA A 423 -29.88 -43.65 1.72
C ALA A 423 -30.93 -43.03 0.78
N ARG A 424 -31.04 -41.70 0.70
CA ARG A 424 -32.05 -40.96 -0.09
C ARG A 424 -33.50 -41.32 0.25
N ARG A 425 -33.79 -41.48 1.55
CA ARG A 425 -35.10 -41.88 2.12
C ARG A 425 -35.73 -40.80 3.02
N LEU A 426 -35.31 -39.55 2.88
CA LEU A 426 -35.96 -38.43 3.58
C LEU A 426 -37.31 -38.11 2.94
N LYS A 427 -38.29 -37.77 3.77
CA LYS A 427 -39.57 -37.22 3.35
C LYS A 427 -39.38 -35.75 2.94
N PRO A 428 -40.21 -35.21 2.03
CA PRO A 428 -40.13 -33.81 1.61
C PRO A 428 -40.03 -32.80 2.76
N GLU A 429 -40.78 -33.02 3.84
CA GLU A 429 -40.81 -32.11 4.99
C GLU A 429 -39.52 -32.12 5.81
N GLU A 430 -38.65 -33.12 5.62
CA GLU A 430 -37.41 -33.27 6.39
C GLU A 430 -36.20 -32.60 5.74
N TYR A 431 -36.33 -32.11 4.50
CA TYR A 431 -35.27 -31.39 3.77
C TYR A 431 -35.73 -30.08 3.10
N SER A 432 -37.02 -29.74 3.18
CA SER A 432 -37.56 -28.53 2.56
C SER A 432 -37.56 -27.33 3.52
N ASN A 433 -37.30 -26.13 3.01
CA ASN A 433 -37.49 -24.86 3.74
C ASN A 433 -36.83 -24.80 5.14
N PRO A 434 -35.50 -24.97 5.27
CA PRO A 434 -34.81 -24.50 6.47
C PRO A 434 -34.92 -22.98 6.58
N THR A 435 -34.90 -22.44 7.79
CA THR A 435 -34.85 -20.98 8.00
C THR A 435 -33.40 -20.47 8.03
N PHE A 436 -32.47 -21.33 8.42
CA PHE A 436 -31.03 -21.09 8.40
C PHE A 436 -30.26 -22.35 7.98
N THR A 437 -29.14 -22.20 7.27
CA THR A 437 -28.37 -23.36 6.79
C THR A 437 -26.91 -23.28 7.23
N ILE A 438 -26.30 -24.44 7.50
CA ILE A 438 -24.88 -24.58 7.79
C ILE A 438 -24.27 -25.57 6.80
N SER A 439 -23.27 -25.10 6.06
CA SER A 439 -22.36 -25.92 5.27
C SER A 439 -21.05 -26.08 6.06
N ASN A 440 -20.63 -27.31 6.31
CA ASN A 440 -19.42 -27.59 7.07
C ASN A 440 -18.46 -28.42 6.22
N MET A 441 -17.42 -27.78 5.71
CA MET A 441 -16.33 -28.42 4.96
C MET A 441 -15.04 -28.54 5.78
N GLY A 442 -15.08 -28.22 7.08
CA GLY A 442 -13.89 -28.26 7.93
C GLY A 442 -13.29 -29.64 8.14
N MET A 443 -14.05 -30.71 7.86
CA MET A 443 -13.54 -32.09 7.85
C MET A 443 -12.90 -32.48 6.51
N MET A 444 -13.03 -31.65 5.48
CA MET A 444 -12.57 -31.92 4.11
C MET A 444 -11.26 -31.20 3.76
N GLY A 445 -10.59 -30.56 4.73
CA GLY A 445 -9.32 -29.85 4.50
C GLY A 445 -9.48 -28.51 3.76
N VAL A 446 -10.70 -28.01 3.61
CA VAL A 446 -11.00 -26.72 2.97
C VAL A 446 -10.64 -25.59 3.93
N ALA A 447 -9.67 -24.75 3.56
CA ALA A 447 -9.20 -23.64 4.39
C ALA A 447 -10.21 -22.48 4.46
N GLN A 448 -10.93 -22.24 3.36
CA GLN A 448 -11.98 -21.23 3.27
C GLN A 448 -12.91 -21.57 2.10
N PHE A 449 -14.21 -21.33 2.24
CA PHE A 449 -15.15 -21.39 1.12
C PHE A 449 -16.36 -20.49 1.37
N ASP A 450 -17.04 -20.16 0.28
CA ASP A 450 -18.26 -19.38 0.32
C ASP A 450 -19.48 -20.29 0.16
N ALA A 451 -20.40 -20.22 1.12
CA ALA A 451 -21.70 -20.84 0.99
C ALA A 451 -22.69 -19.85 0.36
N ILE A 452 -23.54 -20.33 -0.55
CA ILE A 452 -24.58 -19.53 -1.21
C ILE A 452 -25.91 -19.82 -0.51
N PRO A 453 -26.59 -18.81 0.08
CA PRO A 453 -27.87 -19.02 0.75
C PRO A 453 -28.93 -19.41 -0.28
N SER A 454 -29.82 -20.33 0.10
CA SER A 454 -30.94 -20.70 -0.73
C SER A 454 -32.04 -19.63 -0.69
N PRO A 455 -32.81 -19.45 -1.77
CA PRO A 455 -33.98 -18.60 -1.76
C PRO A 455 -34.91 -18.91 -0.59
N GLY A 456 -35.39 -17.89 0.11
CA GLY A 456 -36.24 -18.05 1.30
C GLY A 456 -35.52 -17.99 2.64
N THR A 457 -34.18 -17.94 2.62
CA THR A 457 -33.29 -17.68 3.78
C THR A 457 -32.58 -16.33 3.63
N SER A 458 -32.21 -15.69 4.74
CA SER A 458 -31.40 -14.46 4.70
C SER A 458 -29.91 -14.71 4.85
N ALA A 459 -29.49 -15.87 5.37
CA ALA A 459 -28.09 -16.16 5.59
C ALA A 459 -27.76 -17.67 5.61
N ILE A 460 -26.48 -17.98 5.38
CA ILE A 460 -25.90 -19.33 5.46
C ILE A 460 -24.51 -19.27 6.10
N PHE A 461 -24.14 -20.28 6.87
CA PHE A 461 -22.78 -20.49 7.37
C PHE A 461 -21.94 -21.38 6.45
N ALA A 462 -20.68 -20.99 6.30
CA ALA A 462 -19.58 -21.81 5.81
C ALA A 462 -18.56 -22.03 6.93
N ILE A 463 -18.48 -23.27 7.44
CA ILE A 463 -17.53 -23.66 8.49
C ILE A 463 -16.35 -24.38 7.84
N SER A 464 -15.17 -23.77 7.93
CA SER A 464 -13.94 -24.23 7.27
C SER A 464 -13.03 -25.02 8.23
N THR A 465 -11.89 -25.47 7.73
CA THR A 465 -10.93 -26.29 8.49
C THR A 465 -10.25 -25.44 9.56
N LEU A 466 -9.99 -26.03 10.74
CA LEU A 466 -9.22 -25.39 11.80
C LEU A 466 -7.80 -25.09 11.32
N GLY A 467 -7.48 -23.81 11.17
CA GLY A 467 -6.15 -23.31 10.82
C GLY A 467 -5.40 -22.71 12.01
N PRO A 468 -4.18 -22.17 11.80
CA PRO A 468 -3.36 -21.58 12.86
C PRO A 468 -4.01 -20.41 13.60
N ARG A 469 -4.96 -19.72 12.96
CA ARG A 469 -5.70 -18.57 13.55
C ARG A 469 -7.04 -18.97 14.18
N GLY A 470 -7.46 -20.22 14.06
CA GLY A 470 -8.80 -20.70 14.42
C GLY A 470 -9.54 -21.34 13.25
N MET A 471 -10.78 -21.75 13.50
CA MET A 471 -11.73 -22.30 12.52
C MET A 471 -12.47 -21.14 11.86
N PRO A 472 -12.22 -20.82 10.58
CA PRO A 472 -12.93 -19.74 9.91
C PRO A 472 -14.41 -20.09 9.75
N VAL A 473 -15.28 -19.20 10.23
CA VAL A 473 -16.72 -19.25 10.02
C VAL A 473 -17.17 -18.03 9.25
N THR A 474 -17.58 -18.24 8.01
CA THR A 474 -18.07 -17.20 7.10
C THR A 474 -19.59 -17.22 7.05
N ILE A 475 -20.22 -16.09 7.30
CA ILE A 475 -21.64 -15.88 7.00
C ILE A 475 -21.76 -15.20 5.63
N THR A 476 -22.57 -15.78 4.75
CA THR A 476 -23.05 -15.09 3.54
C THR A 476 -24.48 -14.65 3.79
N ALA A 477 -24.77 -13.36 3.68
CA ALA A 477 -26.06 -12.79 4.03
C ALA A 477 -26.65 -11.86 2.95
N ASP A 478 -27.97 -11.81 2.87
CA ASP A 478 -28.74 -10.90 2.00
C ASP A 478 -28.74 -9.49 2.59
N HIS A 479 -28.05 -8.58 1.90
CA HIS A 479 -27.84 -7.18 2.32
C HIS A 479 -29.15 -6.36 2.30
N ARG A 480 -30.25 -6.89 1.76
CA ARG A 480 -31.57 -6.25 1.88
C ARG A 480 -32.17 -6.37 3.28
N ILE A 481 -31.64 -7.27 4.12
CA ILE A 481 -32.17 -7.63 5.44
C ILE A 481 -31.11 -7.45 6.52
N VAL A 482 -29.91 -7.99 6.28
CA VAL A 482 -28.82 -8.06 7.26
C VAL A 482 -27.75 -7.04 6.87
N ASN A 483 -27.33 -6.17 7.79
CA ASN A 483 -26.20 -5.26 7.56
C ASN A 483 -24.89 -5.85 8.10
N GLY A 484 -23.76 -5.22 7.74
CA GLY A 484 -22.43 -5.63 8.23
C GLY A 484 -22.33 -5.73 9.75
N ALA A 485 -22.93 -4.77 10.48
CA ALA A 485 -22.95 -4.78 11.94
C ALA A 485 -23.80 -5.94 12.51
N ASP A 486 -24.94 -6.27 11.89
CA ASP A 486 -25.81 -7.35 12.33
C ASP A 486 -25.12 -8.72 12.16
N ALA A 487 -24.47 -8.93 11.01
CA ALA A 487 -23.67 -10.12 10.74
C ALA A 487 -22.49 -10.26 11.72
N ALA A 488 -21.77 -9.17 12.02
CA ALA A 488 -20.66 -9.18 12.97
C ALA A 488 -21.11 -9.50 14.41
N LYS A 489 -22.19 -8.88 14.89
CA LYS A 489 -22.77 -9.15 16.21
C LYS A 489 -23.21 -10.59 16.36
N PHE A 490 -23.88 -11.13 15.34
CA PHE A 490 -24.28 -12.53 15.29
C PHE A 490 -23.08 -13.49 15.31
N LEU A 491 -22.06 -13.25 14.47
CA LEU A 491 -20.85 -14.08 14.45
C LEU A 491 -20.08 -14.06 15.78
N ASN A 492 -19.99 -12.89 16.43
CA ASN A 492 -19.38 -12.79 17.77
C ASN A 492 -20.18 -13.57 18.81
N THR A 493 -21.51 -13.48 18.77
CA THR A 493 -22.39 -14.27 19.67
C THR A 493 -22.20 -15.76 19.45
N PHE A 494 -22.13 -16.19 18.19
CA PHE A 494 -21.87 -17.58 17.84
C PHE A 494 -20.49 -18.03 18.30
N ARG A 495 -19.44 -17.21 18.09
CA ARG A 495 -18.09 -17.44 18.62
C ARG A 495 -18.11 -17.65 20.11
N ASP A 496 -18.77 -16.77 20.85
CA ASP A 496 -18.80 -16.83 22.32
C ASP A 496 -19.52 -18.09 22.81
N LEU A 497 -20.62 -18.51 22.15
CA LEU A 497 -21.31 -19.78 22.43
C LEU A 497 -20.44 -21.01 22.11
N VAL A 498 -19.57 -20.93 21.12
CA VAL A 498 -18.65 -22.03 20.75
C VAL A 498 -17.43 -22.08 21.68
N GLN A 499 -16.90 -20.93 22.08
CA GLN A 499 -15.73 -20.88 22.97
C GLN A 499 -16.11 -21.10 24.45
N ASN A 500 -17.35 -20.76 24.84
CA ASN A 500 -17.86 -20.90 26.20
C ASN A 500 -19.13 -21.79 26.24
N PRO A 501 -18.97 -23.13 26.20
CA PRO A 501 -20.06 -24.10 26.08
C PRO A 501 -20.91 -24.34 27.35
N ASP A 502 -21.03 -23.38 28.26
CA ASP A 502 -21.74 -23.54 29.55
C ASP A 502 -23.24 -23.84 29.37
N TRP A 503 -23.81 -23.43 28.23
CA TRP A 503 -25.19 -23.70 27.83
C TRP A 503 -25.48 -25.20 27.60
N LEU A 504 -24.45 -26.06 27.51
CA LEU A 504 -24.65 -27.52 27.43
C LEU A 504 -25.13 -28.14 28.75
N ASP A 505 -25.04 -27.45 29.89
CA ASP A 505 -25.36 -27.98 31.24
C ASP A 505 -26.82 -27.72 31.70
N GLY A 506 -27.67 -27.17 30.84
CA GLY A 506 -29.12 -27.11 31.08
C GLY A 506 -29.61 -26.00 32.02
N ALA A 507 -28.74 -25.06 32.43
CA ALA A 507 -29.20 -23.83 33.05
C ALA A 507 -29.48 -22.79 31.96
N ALA A 508 -30.72 -22.30 31.89
CA ALA A 508 -31.04 -21.04 31.25
C ALA A 508 -30.31 -19.92 32.01
N ALA A 509 -29.05 -19.69 31.69
CA ALA A 509 -28.32 -18.50 32.07
C ALA A 509 -28.39 -17.55 30.88
N ALA A 510 -28.97 -16.36 31.11
CA ALA A 510 -28.92 -15.24 30.19
C ALA A 510 -27.45 -15.02 29.78
N VAL A 511 -27.12 -15.44 28.56
CA VAL A 511 -25.83 -15.13 27.96
C VAL A 511 -25.81 -13.61 27.81
N ALA A 512 -24.86 -12.96 28.47
CA ALA A 512 -24.67 -11.52 28.43
C ALA A 512 -24.61 -10.98 26.99
N ASP A 513 -24.95 -9.70 26.86
CA ASP A 513 -24.89 -8.92 25.63
C ASP A 513 -23.47 -8.98 25.00
N PRO A 514 -23.32 -9.48 23.76
CA PRO A 514 -22.02 -9.64 23.10
C PRO A 514 -21.50 -8.36 22.44
N ALA A 515 -21.97 -7.19 22.89
CA ALA A 515 -21.28 -5.92 22.68
C ALA A 515 -19.93 -5.82 23.45
N ALA A 516 -19.54 -6.85 24.20
CA ALA A 516 -18.24 -6.92 24.84
C ALA A 516 -17.44 -8.13 24.29
N ALA A 517 -16.55 -7.86 23.32
CA ALA A 517 -15.30 -8.59 23.19
C ALA A 517 -14.62 -8.71 24.58
N PRO A 518 -13.63 -9.61 24.81
CA PRO A 518 -12.83 -9.50 26.01
C PRO A 518 -12.29 -8.06 26.03
N LYS A 519 -12.84 -7.21 26.91
CA LYS A 519 -12.25 -5.92 27.20
C LYS A 519 -10.86 -6.30 27.65
N ALA A 520 -9.87 -5.97 26.82
CA ALA A 520 -8.53 -5.76 27.33
C ALA A 520 -8.72 -5.00 28.65
N ALA A 521 -8.24 -5.60 29.75
CA ALA A 521 -8.61 -5.31 31.14
C ALA A 521 -9.33 -3.96 31.24
N SER A 522 -10.67 -3.96 31.39
CA SER A 522 -11.46 -2.74 31.31
C SER A 522 -10.80 -1.64 32.14
N PHE A 523 -10.20 -0.67 31.46
CA PHE A 523 -9.65 0.49 32.12
C PHE A 523 -10.86 1.31 32.56
N ASP A 524 -11.10 1.31 33.87
CA ASP A 524 -12.31 1.86 34.49
C ASP A 524 -12.21 3.40 34.55
N PHE A 525 -12.07 4.06 33.40
CA PHE A 525 -12.34 5.48 33.33
C PHE A 525 -13.85 5.66 33.36
N LYS A 526 -14.34 6.29 34.43
CA LYS A 526 -15.74 6.68 34.56
C LYS A 526 -15.81 8.20 34.48
N MET A 527 -16.64 8.68 33.55
CA MET A 527 -16.98 10.09 33.46
C MET A 527 -17.52 10.55 34.84
N PRO A 528 -16.98 11.63 35.43
CA PRO A 528 -17.48 12.15 36.69
C PRO A 528 -18.98 12.51 36.61
N GLU A 529 -19.77 12.00 37.55
CA GLU A 529 -21.19 12.33 37.65
C GLU A 529 -21.37 13.82 38.02
N GLY A 530 -22.22 14.53 37.29
CA GLY A 530 -22.54 15.93 37.57
C GLY A 530 -23.40 16.55 36.49
N ASN A 531 -24.01 17.70 36.80
CA ASN A 531 -24.74 18.50 35.83
C ASN A 531 -23.80 19.58 35.27
N TRP A 532 -22.99 19.21 34.28
CA TRP A 532 -21.95 20.04 33.68
C TRP A 532 -22.49 20.86 32.50
N ASP A 533 -21.91 22.04 32.25
CA ASP A 533 -22.21 22.78 31.03
C ASP A 533 -21.78 21.99 29.78
N TYR A 534 -20.68 21.26 29.88
CA TYR A 534 -20.13 20.37 28.85
C TYR A 534 -19.60 19.08 29.48
N ASP A 535 -19.74 17.95 28.79
CA ASP A 535 -19.14 16.69 29.25
C ASP A 535 -17.61 16.79 29.18
N VAL A 536 -17.11 17.37 28.09
CA VAL A 536 -15.67 17.58 27.87
C VAL A 536 -15.39 19.01 27.41
N VAL A 537 -14.38 19.63 28.00
CA VAL A 537 -13.78 20.88 27.52
C VAL A 537 -12.38 20.60 26.97
N VAL A 538 -12.16 20.94 25.71
CA VAL A 538 -10.84 20.87 25.07
C VAL A 538 -10.25 22.27 25.00
N ILE A 539 -9.07 22.46 25.58
CA ILE A 539 -8.37 23.75 25.64
C ILE A 539 -7.25 23.76 24.60
N GLY A 540 -7.51 24.40 23.45
CA GLY A 540 -6.62 24.49 22.30
C GLY A 540 -7.19 23.79 21.08
N GLY A 541 -7.34 24.51 19.97
CA GLY A 541 -7.84 23.99 18.69
C GLY A 541 -6.73 23.65 17.71
N GLY A 542 -5.62 23.06 18.17
CA GLY A 542 -4.58 22.49 17.31
C GLY A 542 -4.85 21.01 16.96
N PRO A 543 -3.96 20.35 16.21
CA PRO A 543 -4.16 18.97 15.75
C PRO A 543 -4.60 17.99 16.85
N GLY A 544 -3.95 18.01 18.03
CA GLY A 544 -4.34 17.13 19.14
C GLY A 544 -5.70 17.46 19.75
N GLY A 545 -6.05 18.74 19.84
CA GLY A 545 -7.35 19.17 20.36
C GLY A 545 -8.50 18.92 19.39
N GLU A 546 -8.29 19.20 18.10
CA GLU A 546 -9.28 18.96 17.05
C GLU A 546 -9.60 17.47 16.90
N ASP A 547 -8.58 16.61 16.79
CA ASP A 547 -8.79 15.15 16.66
C ASP A 547 -9.51 14.61 17.91
N CYS A 548 -9.08 15.02 19.12
CA CYS A 548 -9.74 14.60 20.36
C CYS A 548 -11.20 15.06 20.42
N ALA A 549 -11.47 16.33 20.12
CA ALA A 549 -12.82 16.90 20.20
C ALA A 549 -13.78 16.24 19.20
N ARG A 550 -13.32 15.95 17.97
CA ARG A 550 -14.12 15.29 16.93
C ARG A 550 -14.47 13.86 17.32
N ASP A 551 -13.48 13.08 17.75
CA ASP A 551 -13.69 11.70 18.19
C ASP A 551 -14.68 11.64 19.37
N LEU A 552 -14.54 12.53 20.36
CA LEU A 552 -15.44 12.57 21.52
C LEU A 552 -16.89 12.89 21.14
N VAL A 553 -17.13 13.79 20.20
CA VAL A 553 -18.50 14.08 19.76
C VAL A 553 -19.10 12.93 18.95
N GLU A 554 -18.30 12.22 18.16
CA GLU A 554 -18.74 10.98 17.49
C GLU A 554 -19.17 9.91 18.50
N HIS A 555 -18.57 9.89 19.70
CA HIS A 555 -18.96 9.03 20.83
C HIS A 555 -20.11 9.60 21.68
N GLY A 556 -20.72 10.70 21.26
CA GLY A 556 -21.94 11.27 21.87
C GLY A 556 -21.71 12.24 23.01
N PHE A 557 -20.46 12.62 23.30
CA PHE A 557 -20.17 13.63 24.34
C PHE A 557 -20.51 15.05 23.88
N LYS A 558 -20.99 15.87 24.80
CA LYS A 558 -21.18 17.31 24.60
C LYS A 558 -19.85 18.04 24.80
N VAL A 559 -19.23 18.46 23.71
CA VAL A 559 -17.88 19.04 23.72
C VAL A 559 -17.88 20.55 23.47
N ALA A 560 -17.10 21.28 24.26
CA ALA A 560 -16.66 22.65 23.95
C ALA A 560 -15.15 22.67 23.65
N MET A 561 -14.76 23.37 22.59
CA MET A 561 -13.36 23.61 22.25
C MET A 561 -13.05 25.10 22.37
N ILE A 562 -12.11 25.44 23.23
CA ILE A 562 -11.67 26.82 23.49
C ILE A 562 -10.37 27.06 22.73
N ASN A 563 -10.37 28.03 21.82
CA ASN A 563 -9.25 28.30 20.91
C ASN A 563 -8.86 29.78 20.95
N ASP A 564 -7.56 30.09 21.01
CA ASP A 564 -7.06 31.47 21.11
C ASP A 564 -7.13 32.26 19.79
N ALA A 565 -7.66 31.65 18.73
CA ALA A 565 -7.76 32.21 17.38
C ALA A 565 -9.18 32.06 16.80
N PRO A 566 -9.57 32.89 15.82
CA PRO A 566 -10.91 32.82 15.21
C PRO A 566 -11.16 31.49 14.46
N PHE A 567 -10.09 30.81 14.03
CA PHE A 567 -10.15 29.52 13.36
C PHE A 567 -9.30 28.46 14.07
N PRO A 568 -9.75 27.19 14.09
CA PRO A 568 -8.94 26.04 14.52
C PRO A 568 -7.73 25.80 13.59
N GLY A 569 -6.90 24.82 13.93
CA GLY A 569 -5.67 24.41 13.24
C GLY A 569 -4.38 24.67 14.02
N GLY A 570 -4.45 25.41 15.13
CA GLY A 570 -3.33 25.71 16.03
C GLY A 570 -2.09 26.31 15.33
N GLU A 571 -0.91 26.11 15.92
CA GLU A 571 0.34 26.58 15.31
C GLU A 571 0.61 25.90 13.96
N CYS A 572 0.33 24.60 13.83
CA CYS A 572 0.69 23.84 12.63
C CYS A 572 0.03 24.40 11.36
N LEU A 573 -1.27 24.76 11.43
CA LEU A 573 -1.95 25.39 10.29
C LEU A 573 -1.49 26.82 10.08
N TRP A 574 -1.41 27.64 11.13
CA TRP A 574 -1.31 29.09 10.95
C TRP A 574 0.12 29.63 10.92
N ARG A 575 1.03 28.99 11.66
CA ARG A 575 2.34 29.55 12.02
C ARG A 575 3.50 28.53 11.99
N GLY A 576 3.26 27.33 11.47
CA GLY A 576 4.21 26.23 11.46
C GLY A 576 4.23 25.45 10.14
N CYS A 577 3.66 24.24 10.16
CA CYS A 577 3.74 23.25 9.08
C CYS A 577 3.22 23.80 7.74
N ILE A 578 1.94 24.18 7.66
CA ILE A 578 1.32 24.52 6.37
C ILE A 578 1.97 25.75 5.71
N PRO A 579 2.25 26.87 6.42
CA PRO A 579 2.88 28.02 5.78
C PRO A 579 4.33 27.75 5.36
N SER A 580 5.11 26.99 6.15
CA SER A 580 6.47 26.61 5.76
C SER A 580 6.47 25.74 4.50
N LYS A 581 5.59 24.74 4.42
CA LYS A 581 5.50 23.82 3.27
C LYS A 581 5.00 24.52 2.00
N ALA A 582 4.17 25.56 2.14
CA ALA A 582 3.81 26.43 1.03
C ALA A 582 5.01 27.20 0.45
N TRP A 583 5.92 27.71 1.30
CA TRP A 583 7.17 28.33 0.85
C TRP A 583 8.14 27.29 0.27
N ARG A 584 8.29 26.14 0.94
CA ARG A 584 9.15 25.03 0.50
C ARG A 584 8.79 24.58 -0.91
N ALA A 585 7.50 24.40 -1.21
CA ALA A 585 7.05 24.02 -2.56
C ALA A 585 7.49 25.02 -3.66
N ALA A 586 7.51 26.32 -3.37
CA ALA A 586 8.00 27.32 -4.32
C ALA A 586 9.53 27.27 -4.46
N ALA A 587 10.23 27.11 -3.34
CA ALA A 587 11.68 26.96 -3.28
C ALA A 587 12.17 25.69 -4.02
N ASP A 588 11.42 24.59 -3.92
CA ASP A 588 11.66 23.34 -4.63
C ASP A 588 11.56 23.52 -6.14
N ARG A 589 10.50 24.18 -6.62
CA ARG A 589 10.42 24.49 -8.05
C ARG A 589 11.56 25.38 -8.52
N ILE A 590 12.06 26.31 -7.70
CA ILE A 590 13.21 27.13 -8.06
C ILE A 590 14.47 26.25 -8.21
N ARG A 591 14.70 25.36 -7.24
CA ARG A 591 15.82 24.42 -7.25
C ARG A 591 15.76 23.45 -8.42
N ASP A 592 14.62 22.82 -8.67
CA ASP A 592 14.46 21.83 -9.74
C ASP A 592 14.71 22.46 -11.11
N ARG A 593 14.09 23.63 -11.35
CA ARG A 593 14.23 24.34 -12.62
C ARG A 593 15.68 24.78 -12.88
N ALA A 594 16.46 25.07 -11.84
CA ALA A 594 17.88 25.38 -11.97
C ALA A 594 18.72 24.18 -12.50
N HIS A 595 18.25 22.95 -12.29
CA HIS A 595 18.97 21.73 -12.68
C HIS A 595 18.40 21.04 -13.93
N ASP A 596 17.24 21.45 -14.45
CA ASP A 596 16.53 20.89 -15.63
C ASP A 596 17.41 20.59 -16.87
N ILE A 597 18.54 21.28 -17.05
CA ILE A 597 19.37 21.18 -18.26
C ILE A 597 19.89 19.76 -18.52
N HIS A 598 20.15 18.96 -17.48
CA HIS A 598 20.63 17.58 -17.62
C HIS A 598 19.56 16.66 -18.25
N LEU A 599 18.28 17.00 -18.09
CA LEU A 599 17.14 16.31 -18.70
C LEU A 599 16.85 16.81 -20.13
N GLY A 600 17.66 17.74 -20.66
CA GLY A 600 17.42 18.38 -21.96
C GLY A 600 16.33 19.46 -21.94
N VAL A 601 15.76 19.79 -20.78
CA VAL A 601 14.75 20.85 -20.63
C VAL A 601 15.47 22.20 -20.56
N LYS A 602 15.21 23.06 -21.55
CA LYS A 602 15.86 24.38 -21.71
C LYS A 602 14.86 25.52 -21.49
N GLY A 603 15.39 26.69 -21.13
CA GLY A 603 14.60 27.91 -20.95
C GLY A 603 13.95 28.07 -19.57
N THR A 604 14.20 27.14 -18.65
CA THR A 604 13.61 27.10 -17.30
C THR A 604 14.59 27.47 -16.19
N THR A 605 15.90 27.46 -16.45
CA THR A 605 16.99 27.57 -15.45
C THR A 605 17.16 28.93 -14.77
N LYS A 606 16.28 29.89 -15.07
CA LYS A 606 16.28 31.22 -14.43
C LYS A 606 14.88 31.52 -13.86
N PRO A 607 14.41 30.74 -12.89
CA PRO A 607 13.11 31.00 -12.26
C PRO A 607 13.12 32.36 -11.55
N VAL A 608 12.00 33.07 -11.59
CA VAL A 608 11.81 34.36 -10.90
C VAL A 608 10.69 34.19 -9.89
N LEU A 609 10.98 34.47 -8.62
CA LEU A 609 9.99 34.45 -7.55
C LEU A 609 9.22 35.77 -7.50
N ASP A 610 7.89 35.70 -7.62
CA ASP A 610 7.00 36.79 -7.22
C ASP A 610 6.50 36.54 -5.78
N TRP A 611 7.08 37.28 -4.83
CA TRP A 611 6.75 37.17 -3.41
C TRP A 611 5.27 37.41 -3.12
N LYS A 612 4.63 38.36 -3.81
CA LYS A 612 3.23 38.74 -3.55
C LYS A 612 2.27 37.64 -4.02
N ILE A 613 2.55 37.03 -5.17
CA ILE A 613 1.75 35.92 -5.68
C ILE A 613 1.89 34.71 -4.76
N MET A 614 3.12 34.35 -4.35
CA MET A 614 3.35 33.25 -3.42
C MET A 614 2.62 33.47 -2.08
N GLU A 615 2.74 34.66 -1.50
CA GLU A 615 2.08 35.01 -0.24
C GLU A 615 0.55 35.00 -0.33
N LYS A 616 0.00 35.46 -1.46
CA LYS A 616 -1.44 35.37 -1.73
C LYS A 616 -1.91 33.91 -1.74
N THR A 617 -1.17 33.03 -2.42
CA THR A 617 -1.46 31.59 -2.46
C THR A 617 -1.37 30.97 -1.08
N ARG A 618 -0.28 31.23 -0.34
CA ARG A 618 -0.09 30.73 1.03
C ARG A 618 -1.27 31.11 1.92
N ARG A 619 -1.59 32.41 2.02
CA ARG A 619 -2.69 32.91 2.85
C ARG A 619 -4.04 32.30 2.49
N GLY A 620 -4.33 32.18 1.19
CA GLY A 620 -5.55 31.56 0.71
C GLY A 620 -5.69 30.09 1.13
N VAL A 621 -4.57 29.33 1.14
CA VAL A 621 -4.57 27.94 1.64
C VAL A 621 -4.88 27.90 3.14
N LEU A 622 -4.27 28.77 3.95
CA LEU A 622 -4.49 28.79 5.40
C LEU A 622 -5.94 29.15 5.75
N GLU A 623 -6.45 30.23 5.16
CA GLU A 623 -7.82 30.69 5.35
C GLU A 623 -8.83 29.62 4.95
N LYS A 624 -8.64 29.02 3.77
CA LYS A 624 -9.55 27.97 3.29
C LYS A 624 -9.57 26.76 4.22
N ARG A 625 -8.40 26.29 4.65
CA ARG A 625 -8.28 25.16 5.58
C ARG A 625 -8.88 25.49 6.96
N GLY A 626 -8.64 26.70 7.46
CA GLY A 626 -9.16 27.18 8.74
C GLY A 626 -10.68 27.29 8.76
N GLU A 627 -11.27 27.86 7.72
CA GLU A 627 -12.72 27.91 7.52
C GLU A 627 -13.32 26.50 7.43
N MET A 628 -12.66 25.60 6.69
CA MET A 628 -13.10 24.21 6.59
C MET A 628 -13.09 23.51 7.95
N ALA A 629 -12.00 23.65 8.72
CA ALA A 629 -11.91 23.10 10.07
C ALA A 629 -13.03 23.62 10.98
N LEU A 630 -13.23 24.95 11.04
CA LEU A 630 -14.30 25.56 11.84
C LEU A 630 -15.69 25.07 11.42
N ASN A 631 -15.94 24.94 10.11
CA ASN A 631 -17.21 24.47 9.59
C ASN A 631 -17.44 22.98 9.90
N THR A 632 -16.40 22.15 9.81
CA THR A 632 -16.46 20.75 10.23
C THR A 632 -16.79 20.64 11.70
N ASP A 633 -16.09 21.36 12.57
CA ASP A 633 -16.28 21.31 14.03
C ASP A 633 -17.70 21.73 14.43
N LYS A 634 -18.19 22.83 13.83
CA LYS A 634 -19.59 23.26 14.02
C LYS A 634 -20.58 22.25 13.45
N GLY A 635 -20.28 21.64 12.31
CA GLY A 635 -21.11 20.64 11.63
C GLY A 635 -21.30 19.38 12.47
N VAL A 636 -20.25 18.93 13.16
CA VAL A 636 -20.34 17.83 14.12
C VAL A 636 -20.87 18.25 15.49
N LYS A 637 -21.21 19.53 15.69
CA LYS A 637 -21.78 20.12 16.92
C LYS A 637 -20.79 20.35 18.07
N ILE A 638 -19.50 20.49 17.79
CA ILE A 638 -18.55 21.04 18.78
C ILE A 638 -18.86 22.53 18.99
N LYS A 639 -18.98 22.95 20.26
CA LYS A 639 -19.04 24.39 20.57
C LYS A 639 -17.63 24.98 20.52
N VAL A 640 -17.28 25.61 19.41
CA VAL A 640 -16.02 26.37 19.29
C VAL A 640 -16.18 27.75 19.93
N ILE A 641 -15.31 28.07 20.89
CA ILE A 641 -15.27 29.34 21.63
C ILE A 641 -13.91 29.98 21.38
N GLN A 642 -13.89 31.18 20.81
CA GLN A 642 -12.65 31.95 20.73
C GLN A 642 -12.36 32.58 22.10
N GLY A 643 -11.19 32.33 22.68
CA GLY A 643 -10.77 32.92 23.95
C GLY A 643 -9.63 32.17 24.62
N PHE A 644 -9.22 32.67 25.78
CA PHE A 644 -8.21 32.06 26.65
C PHE A 644 -8.87 31.40 27.85
N ALA A 645 -8.60 30.11 28.08
CA ALA A 645 -9.09 29.39 29.24
C ALA A 645 -8.07 29.38 30.37
N ARG A 646 -8.54 29.49 31.61
CA ARG A 646 -7.74 29.24 32.83
C ARG A 646 -8.57 28.47 33.85
N PHE A 647 -7.94 27.53 34.55
CA PHE A 647 -8.63 26.76 35.59
C PHE A 647 -8.96 27.65 36.78
N THR A 648 -10.18 27.51 37.31
CA THR A 648 -10.59 28.12 38.59
C THR A 648 -10.63 27.08 39.70
N ASP A 649 -10.88 25.82 39.35
CA ASP A 649 -10.75 24.62 40.15
C ASP A 649 -10.61 23.39 39.21
N SER A 650 -10.75 22.16 39.74
CA SER A 650 -10.58 20.94 38.95
C SER A 650 -11.73 20.62 37.97
N HIS A 651 -12.87 21.32 38.02
CA HIS A 651 -14.05 21.12 37.16
C HIS A 651 -14.59 22.41 36.53
N HIS A 652 -13.90 23.54 36.71
CA HIS A 652 -14.31 24.83 36.16
C HIS A 652 -13.15 25.54 35.49
N VAL A 653 -13.44 26.11 34.31
CA VAL A 653 -12.56 27.06 33.63
C VAL A 653 -13.26 28.40 33.47
N GLU A 654 -12.50 29.47 33.60
CA GLU A 654 -12.89 30.80 33.14
C GLU A 654 -12.35 31.00 31.71
N VAL A 655 -13.22 31.47 30.81
CA VAL A 655 -12.85 31.81 29.43
C VAL A 655 -12.86 33.32 29.26
N ASP A 656 -11.70 33.89 28.95
CA ASP A 656 -11.50 35.31 28.66
C ASP A 656 -11.57 35.59 27.17
N THR A 657 -12.49 36.47 26.79
CA THR A 657 -12.73 36.87 25.39
C THR A 657 -12.34 38.34 25.13
N GLY A 658 -11.78 39.02 26.13
CA GLY A 658 -11.42 40.45 26.06
C GLY A 658 -10.36 40.76 24.99
N GLY A 659 -9.44 39.82 24.75
CA GLY A 659 -8.36 39.95 23.77
C GLY A 659 -8.68 39.44 22.36
N ASN A 660 -9.90 38.95 22.10
CA ASN A 660 -10.25 38.33 20.82
C ASN A 660 -10.11 39.30 19.63
N GLN A 661 -9.56 38.79 18.52
CA GLN A 661 -9.47 39.51 17.25
C GLN A 661 -9.94 38.64 16.07
N SER A 662 -10.21 39.29 14.93
CA SER A 662 -10.70 38.63 13.71
C SER A 662 -9.61 38.23 12.72
N ASP A 663 -8.35 38.67 12.89
CA ASP A 663 -7.25 38.28 12.00
C ASP A 663 -6.74 36.86 12.35
N PRO A 664 -6.95 35.85 11.49
CA PRO A 664 -6.51 34.49 11.79
C PRO A 664 -4.99 34.29 11.64
N HIS A 665 -4.28 35.23 10.98
CA HIS A 665 -2.83 35.13 10.76
C HIS A 665 -2.01 35.61 11.96
N ARG A 666 -2.66 36.06 13.02
CA ARG A 666 -2.02 36.56 14.25
C ARG A 666 -2.64 35.88 15.45
N ARG A 667 -1.81 35.59 16.46
CA ARG A 667 -2.29 35.10 17.76
C ARG A 667 -3.05 36.24 18.45
N SER A 668 -4.18 35.94 19.08
CA SER A 668 -4.86 36.95 19.90
C SER A 668 -4.01 37.26 21.13
N PRO A 669 -3.95 38.52 21.59
CA PRO A 669 -3.39 38.84 22.90
C PRO A 669 -4.27 38.24 24.01
N GLU A 670 -3.68 38.00 25.17
CA GLU A 670 -4.46 37.66 26.37
C GLU A 670 -5.42 38.80 26.73
N GLY A 671 -6.60 38.45 27.24
CA GLY A 671 -7.59 39.42 27.71
C GLY A 671 -7.20 40.04 29.05
N ASP A 672 -7.79 41.20 29.34
CA ASP A 672 -7.63 41.94 30.60
C ASP A 672 -8.60 41.49 31.71
N GLY A 673 -9.33 40.38 31.51
CA GLY A 673 -10.38 39.92 32.42
C GLY A 673 -11.69 40.72 32.31
N SER A 674 -11.83 41.67 31.39
CA SER A 674 -13.05 42.48 31.27
C SER A 674 -14.26 41.72 30.71
N LYS A 675 -14.03 40.62 29.99
CA LYS A 675 -15.06 39.79 29.34
C LYS A 675 -14.82 38.32 29.60
N THR A 676 -15.17 37.87 30.79
CA THR A 676 -15.02 36.46 31.20
C THR A 676 -16.36 35.74 31.31
N SER A 677 -16.32 34.43 31.09
CA SER A 677 -17.44 33.51 31.35
C SER A 677 -16.93 32.22 31.96
N SER A 678 -17.61 31.71 32.98
CA SER A 678 -17.29 30.42 33.61
C SER A 678 -17.97 29.27 32.87
N LEU A 679 -17.26 28.15 32.72
CA LEU A 679 -17.78 26.89 32.18
C LEU A 679 -17.44 25.75 33.13
N SER A 680 -18.43 24.92 33.47
CA SER A 680 -18.25 23.68 34.23
C SER A 680 -18.10 22.47 33.29
N PHE A 681 -17.28 21.49 33.67
CA PHE A 681 -16.99 20.31 32.85
C PHE A 681 -16.83 19.02 33.65
N GLY A 682 -17.17 17.89 33.02
CA GLY A 682 -16.86 16.55 33.56
C GLY A 682 -15.38 16.21 33.39
N VAL A 683 -14.86 16.41 32.17
CA VAL A 683 -13.46 16.15 31.79
C VAL A 683 -12.85 17.36 31.08
N ALA A 684 -11.54 17.57 31.25
CA ALA A 684 -10.78 18.54 30.47
C ALA A 684 -9.64 17.88 29.69
N VAL A 685 -9.38 18.35 28.48
CA VAL A 685 -8.22 17.96 27.66
C VAL A 685 -7.41 19.22 27.33
N ILE A 686 -6.17 19.29 27.81
CA ILE A 686 -5.27 20.43 27.58
C ILE A 686 -4.45 20.15 26.31
N ALA A 687 -4.62 20.97 25.30
CA ALA A 687 -3.99 20.87 23.98
C ALA A 687 -3.46 22.23 23.50
N THR A 688 -2.92 23.05 24.42
CA THR A 688 -2.49 24.43 24.16
C THR A 688 -1.21 24.57 23.33
N GLY A 689 -0.50 23.47 23.09
CA GLY A 689 0.75 23.43 22.34
C GLY A 689 1.90 24.17 23.04
N ALA A 690 2.89 24.61 22.25
CA ALA A 690 4.08 25.30 22.75
C ALA A 690 4.46 26.49 21.84
N PRO A 691 4.47 27.74 22.32
CA PRO A 691 5.00 28.87 21.54
C PRO A 691 6.53 28.80 21.33
N PRO A 692 7.08 29.59 20.38
CA PRO A 692 8.52 29.67 20.16
C PRO A 692 9.25 30.17 21.41
N PHE A 693 10.40 29.56 21.71
CA PHE A 693 11.23 29.94 22.85
C PHE A 693 12.38 30.84 22.39
N VAL A 694 12.54 31.99 23.02
CA VAL A 694 13.67 32.92 22.81
C VAL A 694 14.59 32.84 24.02
N PRO A 695 15.83 32.33 23.89
CA PRO A 695 16.78 32.26 24.99
C PRO A 695 17.20 33.66 25.45
N PRO A 696 17.68 33.82 26.70
CA PRO A 696 18.10 35.10 27.28
C PRO A 696 19.45 35.58 26.70
N ILE A 697 19.54 35.72 25.39
CA ILE A 697 20.66 36.32 24.67
C ILE A 697 20.53 37.85 24.78
N PRO A 698 21.59 38.58 25.17
CA PRO A 698 21.57 40.04 25.22
C PRO A 698 21.03 40.68 23.93
N GLY A 699 20.00 41.52 24.08
CA GLY A 699 19.33 42.25 23.00
C GLY A 699 18.34 41.44 22.15
N ALA A 700 18.23 40.12 22.35
CA ALA A 700 17.34 39.29 21.53
C ALA A 700 15.85 39.56 21.76
N LEU A 701 15.41 39.69 23.02
CA LEU A 701 14.00 39.99 23.36
C LEU A 701 13.59 41.39 22.88
N ASP A 702 14.42 42.41 23.11
CA ASP A 702 14.19 43.77 22.59
C ASP A 702 14.10 43.77 21.05
N ALA A 703 14.93 42.95 20.40
CA ALA A 703 14.90 42.79 18.95
C ALA A 703 13.66 42.04 18.44
N VAL A 704 13.02 41.18 19.24
CA VAL A 704 11.71 40.59 18.92
C VAL A 704 10.63 41.66 18.94
N GLU A 705 10.60 42.52 19.97
CA GLU A 705 9.62 43.61 20.08
C GLU A 705 9.71 44.62 18.94
N THR A 706 10.94 44.94 18.51
CA THR A 706 11.18 45.85 17.37
C THR A 706 11.01 45.19 16.00
N GLY A 707 10.85 43.86 15.94
CA GLY A 707 10.68 43.08 14.70
C GLY A 707 11.98 42.78 13.93
N GLY A 708 13.15 42.98 14.56
CA GLY A 708 14.46 42.65 13.99
C GLY A 708 14.81 41.16 14.14
N VAL A 709 14.35 40.54 15.24
CA VAL A 709 14.34 39.09 15.46
C VAL A 709 12.93 38.58 15.19
N LEU A 710 12.83 37.57 14.33
CA LEU A 710 11.60 36.91 13.92
C LEU A 710 11.53 35.52 14.57
N THR A 711 10.33 35.06 14.89
CA THR A 711 10.07 33.71 15.41
C THR A 711 9.11 32.98 14.47
N SER A 712 8.74 31.73 14.79
CA SER A 712 7.65 31.04 14.07
C SER A 712 6.32 31.79 14.13
N ASP A 713 6.11 32.70 15.09
CA ASP A 713 4.89 33.51 15.14
C ASP A 713 4.94 34.73 14.21
N THR A 714 6.13 35.27 13.88
CA THR A 714 6.28 36.58 13.21
C THR A 714 6.91 36.55 11.83
N VAL A 715 7.65 35.50 11.46
CA VAL A 715 8.36 35.40 10.17
C VAL A 715 7.45 35.55 8.95
N TRP A 716 6.19 35.11 9.07
CA TRP A 716 5.17 35.19 8.01
C TRP A 716 4.72 36.61 7.66
N GLY A 717 5.15 37.61 8.43
CA GLY A 717 4.88 39.04 8.20
C GLY A 717 5.86 39.72 7.25
N LEU A 718 6.88 39.01 6.75
CA LEU A 718 7.88 39.57 5.84
C LEU A 718 7.26 40.10 4.54
N LYS A 719 7.64 41.33 4.17
CA LYS A 719 7.11 42.03 2.99
C LYS A 719 7.84 41.67 1.69
N SER A 720 9.04 41.12 1.80
CA SER A 720 9.92 40.72 0.70
C SER A 720 10.96 39.74 1.20
N VAL A 721 11.57 38.98 0.28
CA VAL A 721 12.73 38.13 0.58
C VAL A 721 13.90 38.99 1.08
N PRO A 722 14.50 38.68 2.25
CA PRO A 722 15.70 39.36 2.72
C PRO A 722 16.91 39.02 1.86
N LYS A 723 17.88 39.92 1.76
CA LYS A 723 19.16 39.67 1.08
C LYS A 723 20.11 38.86 1.96
N ARG A 724 20.09 39.11 3.27
CA ARG A 724 20.94 38.44 4.26
C ARG A 724 20.14 38.04 5.49
N LEU A 725 20.31 36.82 5.97
CA LEU A 725 19.52 36.27 7.08
C LEU A 725 20.42 35.52 8.05
N GLY A 726 20.29 35.82 9.35
CA GLY A 726 20.83 34.97 10.41
C GLY A 726 19.74 34.01 10.89
N VAL A 727 20.08 32.74 11.11
CA VAL A 727 19.17 31.76 11.71
C VAL A 727 19.84 31.21 12.95
N VAL A 728 19.17 31.30 14.11
CA VAL A 728 19.70 30.84 15.39
C VAL A 728 18.93 29.61 15.82
N GLY A 729 19.63 28.48 15.99
CA GLY A 729 19.05 27.16 16.22
C GLY A 729 18.99 26.32 14.93
N GLY A 730 19.55 25.12 14.99
CA GLY A 730 19.67 24.12 13.93
C GLY A 730 18.78 22.90 14.16
N GLY A 731 17.65 23.06 14.86
CA GLY A 731 16.55 22.08 14.82
C GLY A 731 15.77 22.17 13.50
N ALA A 732 14.79 21.28 13.31
CA ALA A 732 14.02 21.16 12.05
C ALA A 732 13.56 22.51 11.46
N ILE A 733 12.93 23.38 12.27
CA ILE A 733 12.45 24.70 11.82
C ILE A 733 13.60 25.57 11.29
N GLY A 734 14.72 25.62 12.01
CA GLY A 734 15.86 26.45 11.65
C GLY A 734 16.50 26.02 10.33
N VAL A 735 16.71 24.71 10.16
CA VAL A 735 17.32 24.15 8.95
C VAL A 735 16.39 24.32 7.74
N GLU A 736 15.09 24.04 7.89
CA GLU A 736 14.11 24.28 6.82
C GLU A 736 14.06 25.75 6.40
N MET A 737 13.94 26.68 7.36
CA MET A 737 13.91 28.11 7.06
C MET A 737 15.21 28.58 6.38
N ALA A 738 16.36 28.09 6.85
CA ALA A 738 17.64 28.45 6.27
C ALA A 738 17.73 28.04 4.80
N GLN A 739 17.32 26.82 4.46
CA GLN A 739 17.35 26.35 3.07
C GLN A 739 16.29 27.02 2.19
N ILE A 740 15.06 27.22 2.69
CA ILE A 740 14.00 27.91 1.94
C ILE A 740 14.46 29.31 1.52
N PHE A 741 15.03 30.09 2.45
CA PHE A 741 15.53 31.43 2.12
C PHE A 741 16.77 31.39 1.22
N GLN A 742 17.68 30.41 1.39
CA GLN A 742 18.80 30.21 0.47
C GLN A 742 18.31 29.95 -0.96
N ASP A 743 17.28 29.11 -1.13
CA ASP A 743 16.67 28.82 -2.44
C ASP A 743 15.97 30.05 -3.04
N PHE A 744 15.41 30.93 -2.22
CA PHE A 744 14.91 32.25 -2.65
C PHE A 744 16.01 33.27 -2.98
N GLY A 745 17.29 32.91 -2.79
CA GLY A 745 18.44 33.74 -3.15
C GLY A 745 19.04 34.54 -2.00
N THR A 746 18.56 34.36 -0.77
CA THR A 746 19.13 34.98 0.43
C THR A 746 20.49 34.38 0.78
N LYS A 747 21.43 35.20 1.25
CA LYS A 747 22.64 34.70 1.93
C LYS A 747 22.32 34.42 3.40
N VAL A 748 22.38 33.15 3.79
CA VAL A 748 21.98 32.66 5.10
C VAL A 748 23.20 32.17 5.89
N GLN A 749 23.23 32.54 7.17
CA GLN A 749 24.14 31.96 8.16
C GLN A 749 23.31 31.32 9.27
N LEU A 750 23.44 30.01 9.45
CA LEU A 750 22.81 29.26 10.53
C LEU A 750 23.82 29.06 11.67
N PHE A 751 23.41 29.40 12.89
CA PHE A 751 24.17 29.26 14.12
C PHE A 751 23.53 28.20 15.01
N GLU A 752 24.25 27.10 15.25
CA GLU A 752 23.85 26.04 16.16
C GLU A 752 24.82 25.98 17.34
N GLY A 753 24.29 25.95 18.56
CA GLY A 753 25.09 25.89 19.78
C GLY A 753 25.57 24.49 20.13
N GLN A 754 24.89 23.46 19.63
CA GLN A 754 25.29 22.05 19.74
C GLN A 754 26.33 21.68 18.69
N GLU A 755 26.96 20.52 18.86
CA GLU A 755 27.99 20.02 17.93
C GLU A 755 27.44 19.69 16.53
N ARG A 756 26.13 19.45 16.42
CA ARG A 756 25.42 19.09 15.18
C ARG A 756 24.03 19.70 15.13
N ILE A 757 23.51 19.87 13.92
CA ILE A 757 22.10 20.15 13.65
C ILE A 757 21.24 18.89 13.86
N LEU A 758 19.92 19.07 13.95
CA LEU A 758 18.91 18.02 13.99
C LEU A 758 19.22 16.92 15.03
N ALA A 759 19.20 17.28 16.31
CA ALA A 759 19.53 16.36 17.40
C ALA A 759 18.66 15.09 17.42
N GLU A 760 17.42 15.20 16.92
CA GLU A 760 16.40 14.16 16.83
C GLU A 760 16.66 13.12 15.75
N VAL A 761 17.40 13.46 14.68
CA VAL A 761 17.73 12.50 13.60
C VAL A 761 19.05 11.81 13.87
N GLU A 762 19.28 10.67 13.21
CA GLU A 762 20.53 9.93 13.37
C GLU A 762 21.76 10.80 13.04
N PRO A 763 22.86 10.66 13.81
CA PRO A 763 24.07 11.47 13.60
C PRO A 763 24.63 11.42 12.18
N GLU A 764 24.57 10.26 11.52
CA GLU A 764 25.05 10.09 10.15
C GLU A 764 24.21 10.86 9.12
N ILE A 765 22.89 10.90 9.31
CA ILE A 765 21.95 11.66 8.48
C ILE A 765 22.20 13.16 8.66
N ALA A 766 22.26 13.65 9.90
CA ALA A 766 22.52 15.05 10.20
C ALA A 766 23.87 15.52 9.62
N LYS A 767 24.91 14.69 9.73
CA LYS A 767 26.24 14.99 9.19
C LYS A 767 26.24 15.09 7.67
N GLN A 768 25.63 14.12 6.97
CA GLN A 768 25.56 14.14 5.51
C GLN A 768 24.72 15.33 5.01
N LEU A 769 23.57 15.60 5.64
CA LEU A 769 22.76 16.77 5.30
C LEU A 769 23.55 18.08 5.49
N THR A 770 24.28 18.21 6.61
CA THR A 770 25.13 19.40 6.85
C THR A 770 26.15 19.61 5.74
N ALA A 771 26.78 18.53 5.24
CA ALA A 771 27.73 18.60 4.15
C ALA A 771 27.05 19.06 2.84
N VAL A 772 25.89 18.49 2.50
CA VAL A 772 25.11 18.87 1.31
C VAL A 772 24.67 20.34 1.37
N LEU A 773 24.23 20.81 2.54
CA LEU A 773 23.77 22.18 2.72
C LEU A 773 24.88 23.22 2.65
N ASN A 774 26.08 22.89 3.14
CA ASN A 774 27.26 23.78 3.10
C ASN A 774 27.92 23.86 1.71
N ASP A 775 27.52 23.02 0.75
CA ASP A 775 28.06 23.06 -0.61
C ASP A 775 27.54 24.28 -1.41
N ASP A 776 26.37 24.84 -1.05
CA ASP A 776 25.88 26.09 -1.65
C ASP A 776 26.54 27.32 -0.98
N PRO A 777 27.21 28.21 -1.73
CA PRO A 777 27.90 29.37 -1.16
C PRO A 777 26.98 30.41 -0.49
N ARG A 778 25.66 30.26 -0.64
CA ARG A 778 24.66 31.13 0.00
C ARG A 778 24.23 30.62 1.37
N LEU A 779 24.54 29.38 1.76
CA LEU A 779 24.20 28.83 3.08
C LEU A 779 25.46 28.36 3.79
N ALA A 780 25.70 28.90 4.99
CA ALA A 780 26.74 28.44 5.89
C ALA A 780 26.13 27.99 7.21
N ILE A 781 26.47 26.78 7.63
CA ILE A 781 26.06 26.18 8.91
C ILE A 781 27.27 26.14 9.82
N GLU A 782 27.21 26.86 10.93
CA GLU A 782 28.23 26.85 11.97
C GLU A 782 27.65 26.22 13.24
N THR A 783 28.27 25.13 13.68
CA THR A 783 27.91 24.39 14.90
C THR A 783 28.87 24.71 16.04
N ALA A 784 28.50 24.33 17.26
CA ALA A 784 29.21 24.64 18.51
C ALA A 784 29.49 26.16 18.69
N VAL A 785 28.55 27.00 18.25
CA VAL A 785 28.62 28.45 18.32
C VAL A 785 28.09 28.98 19.65
N LYS A 786 28.77 29.96 20.26
CA LYS A 786 28.22 30.73 21.38
C LYS A 786 27.83 32.13 20.92
N ILE A 787 26.54 32.45 20.97
CA ILE A 787 26.07 33.81 20.63
C ILE A 787 26.27 34.74 21.82
N GLY A 788 26.92 35.88 21.58
CA GLY A 788 27.19 36.89 22.60
C GLY A 788 26.10 37.96 22.69
N GLU A 789 25.73 38.58 21.56
CA GLU A 789 24.76 39.68 21.51
C GLU A 789 24.05 39.72 20.15
N ILE A 790 22.76 40.10 20.16
CA ILE A 790 21.99 40.44 18.96
C ILE A 790 21.52 41.88 19.09
N LYS A 791 21.83 42.73 18.10
CA LYS A 791 21.41 44.14 18.11
C LYS A 791 21.17 44.69 16.72
N GLY A 792 20.48 45.83 16.66
CA GLY A 792 20.22 46.56 15.42
C GLY A 792 18.75 46.95 15.30
N LYS A 793 18.32 47.18 14.07
CA LYS A 793 16.93 47.46 13.70
C LYS A 793 16.55 46.57 12.51
N PRO A 794 15.25 46.29 12.29
CA PRO A 794 14.79 45.55 11.11
C PRO A 794 15.44 46.05 9.81
N GLY A 795 16.04 45.15 9.04
CA GLY A 795 16.81 45.45 7.81
C GLY A 795 18.30 45.72 8.03
N GLU A 796 18.76 45.91 9.27
CA GLU A 796 20.15 46.21 9.64
C GLU A 796 20.49 45.58 11.01
N MET A 797 20.37 44.25 11.10
CA MET A 797 20.68 43.45 12.28
C MET A 797 22.14 43.00 12.30
N LYS A 798 22.65 42.72 13.50
CA LYS A 798 23.99 42.20 13.73
C LYS A 798 23.98 41.13 14.83
N VAL A 799 24.59 39.97 14.52
CA VAL A 799 24.82 38.87 15.46
C VAL A 799 26.30 38.78 15.78
N SER A 800 26.66 38.91 17.06
CA SER A 800 28.02 38.70 17.57
C SER A 800 28.11 37.30 18.17
N TYR A 801 29.11 36.52 17.77
CA TYR A 801 29.24 35.12 18.17
C TYR A 801 30.69 34.64 18.23
N GLU A 802 30.93 33.61 19.03
CA GLU A 802 32.19 32.86 19.14
C GLU A 802 32.03 31.54 18.39
N SER A 803 32.94 31.27 17.45
CA SER A 803 33.01 30.00 16.72
C SER A 803 33.64 28.89 17.59
N SER A 804 33.55 27.64 17.12
CA SER A 804 34.08 26.47 17.83
C SER A 804 35.59 26.51 18.10
N ASP A 805 36.36 27.31 17.35
CA ASP A 805 37.79 27.55 17.54
C ASP A 805 38.10 28.72 18.51
N GLY A 806 37.08 29.30 19.14
CA GLY A 806 37.19 30.39 20.11
C GLY A 806 37.36 31.79 19.49
N LYS A 807 37.27 31.93 18.16
CA LYS A 807 37.37 33.24 17.49
C LYS A 807 36.05 34.01 17.57
N GLN A 808 36.17 35.32 17.70
CA GLN A 808 35.04 36.23 17.76
C GLN A 808 34.68 36.75 16.36
N HIS A 809 33.41 36.58 16.00
CA HIS A 809 32.87 36.94 14.69
C HIS A 809 31.66 37.86 14.81
N ASN A 810 31.37 38.54 13.70
CA ASN A 810 30.22 39.43 13.58
C ASN A 810 29.55 39.19 12.23
N PHE A 811 28.27 38.85 12.25
CA PHE A 811 27.47 38.66 11.06
C PHE A 811 26.42 39.77 10.93
N SER A 812 26.51 40.56 9.87
CA SER A 812 25.48 41.54 9.51
C SER A 812 24.42 40.92 8.61
N CYS A 813 23.16 41.13 8.93
CA CYS A 813 22.01 40.60 8.21
C CYS A 813 20.83 41.58 8.23
N ASP A 814 19.82 41.32 7.42
CA ASP A 814 18.61 42.13 7.41
C ASP A 814 17.72 41.77 8.61
N TYR A 815 17.60 40.47 8.90
CA TYR A 815 16.80 39.92 10.00
C TYR A 815 17.52 38.73 10.63
N VAL A 816 17.09 38.36 11.84
CA VAL A 816 17.46 37.11 12.50
C VAL A 816 16.21 36.27 12.72
N ILE A 817 16.20 34.99 12.36
CA ILE A 817 15.15 34.04 12.77
C ILE A 817 15.64 33.30 14.01
N MET A 818 14.85 33.35 15.08
CA MET A 818 15.05 32.59 16.30
C MET A 818 14.27 31.27 16.20
N ALA A 819 14.99 30.17 16.02
CA ALA A 819 14.48 28.81 15.87
C ALA A 819 15.09 27.87 16.94
N THR A 820 15.21 28.36 18.16
CA THR A 820 15.83 27.70 19.32
C THR A 820 14.91 26.74 20.08
N GLY A 821 13.95 26.15 19.37
CA GLY A 821 12.93 25.27 19.94
C GLY A 821 11.69 26.01 20.46
N LYS A 822 10.81 25.25 21.11
CA LYS A 822 9.53 25.72 21.65
C LYS A 822 9.40 25.34 23.11
N ARG A 823 8.57 26.08 23.85
CA ARG A 823 8.29 25.80 25.27
C ARG A 823 6.83 26.08 25.60
N PRO A 824 6.11 25.17 26.27
CA PRO A 824 4.74 25.43 26.71
C PRO A 824 4.62 26.68 27.58
N ALA A 825 3.56 27.45 27.36
CA ALA A 825 3.19 28.59 28.21
C ALA A 825 2.12 28.12 29.21
N LEU A 826 2.56 27.74 30.41
CA LEU A 826 1.69 27.10 31.42
C LEU A 826 1.10 28.09 32.42
N ASP A 827 1.79 29.18 32.73
CA ASP A 827 1.35 30.16 33.75
C ASP A 827 -0.08 30.69 33.51
N PRO A 828 -0.49 31.04 32.27
CA PRO A 828 -1.85 31.52 32.02
C PRO A 828 -2.96 30.50 32.31
N LEU A 829 -2.65 29.20 32.30
CA LEU A 829 -3.63 28.14 32.52
C LEU A 829 -4.04 27.98 33.99
N GLN A 830 -3.23 28.47 34.94
CA GLN A 830 -3.49 28.35 36.39
C GLN A 830 -3.67 26.89 36.85
N LEU A 831 -2.76 26.02 36.38
CA LEU A 831 -2.79 24.57 36.61
C LEU A 831 -2.80 24.16 38.09
N ASP A 832 -2.25 25.00 38.96
CA ASP A 832 -2.22 24.82 40.42
C ASP A 832 -3.63 24.77 41.02
N LYS A 833 -4.58 25.54 40.48
CA LYS A 833 -5.97 25.55 40.94
C LYS A 833 -6.71 24.24 40.62
N ALA A 834 -6.27 23.52 39.60
CA ALA A 834 -6.80 22.21 39.25
C ALA A 834 -6.01 21.05 39.89
N GLY A 835 -4.86 21.31 40.52
CA GLY A 835 -4.00 20.28 41.11
C GLY A 835 -3.14 19.50 40.10
N ILE A 836 -2.87 20.09 38.93
CA ILE A 836 -2.13 19.43 37.85
C ILE A 836 -0.62 19.59 38.07
N GLU A 837 0.11 18.48 38.07
CA GLU A 837 1.57 18.46 38.21
C GLU A 837 2.28 18.81 36.89
N THR A 838 3.39 19.54 37.01
CA THR A 838 4.28 19.86 35.91
C THR A 838 5.70 19.39 36.23
N GLU A 839 6.46 19.02 35.21
CA GLU A 839 7.88 18.67 35.33
C GLU A 839 8.66 19.38 34.23
N LYS A 840 9.77 20.05 34.57
CA LYS A 840 10.67 20.70 33.59
C LYS A 840 9.97 21.64 32.58
N GLY A 841 8.87 22.29 33.01
CA GLY A 841 8.12 23.23 32.17
C GLY A 841 7.15 22.59 31.17
N VAL A 842 6.80 21.32 31.35
CA VAL A 842 5.74 20.61 30.61
C VAL A 842 4.71 20.00 31.57
N ILE A 843 3.51 19.70 31.09
CA ILE A 843 2.51 18.96 31.88
C ILE A 843 2.88 17.48 31.88
N LYS A 844 2.88 16.85 33.06
CA LYS A 844 3.15 15.42 33.17
C LYS A 844 1.91 14.65 32.73
N ALA A 845 2.06 13.80 31.71
CA ALA A 845 1.01 12.90 31.25
C ALA A 845 1.56 11.47 31.08
N ASP A 846 0.72 10.46 31.34
CA ASP A 846 1.06 9.06 31.07
C ASP A 846 0.82 8.69 29.60
N ASN A 847 1.11 7.43 29.22
CA ASN A 847 0.92 6.94 27.85
C ASN A 847 -0.56 6.80 27.43
N ARG A 848 -1.51 7.12 28.33
CA ARG A 848 -2.94 7.29 28.03
C ARG A 848 -3.35 8.77 28.08
N CYS A 849 -2.36 9.65 28.07
CA CYS A 849 -2.51 11.10 28.09
C CYS A 849 -3.17 11.66 29.37
N ARG A 850 -3.23 10.88 30.47
CA ARG A 850 -3.80 11.33 31.75
C ARG A 850 -2.78 12.13 32.53
N THR A 851 -3.21 13.23 33.13
CA THR A 851 -2.37 14.03 34.04
C THR A 851 -2.36 13.42 35.46
N SER A 852 -1.77 14.13 36.44
CA SER A 852 -1.89 13.78 37.86
C SER A 852 -3.34 13.82 38.38
N VAL A 853 -4.24 14.49 37.66
CA VAL A 853 -5.67 14.58 37.99
C VAL A 853 -6.45 13.63 37.07
N PRO A 854 -7.17 12.62 37.59
CA PRO A 854 -7.69 11.50 36.78
C PRO A 854 -8.62 11.88 35.64
N HIS A 855 -9.38 12.96 35.77
CA HIS A 855 -10.34 13.45 34.77
C HIS A 855 -9.81 14.63 33.95
N ILE A 856 -8.51 14.92 34.04
CA ILE A 856 -7.84 15.93 33.21
C ILE A 856 -6.72 15.27 32.41
N PHE A 857 -6.75 15.48 31.11
CA PHE A 857 -5.83 14.94 30.12
C PHE A 857 -4.99 16.06 29.51
N ALA A 858 -3.82 15.72 28.95
CA ALA A 858 -2.98 16.65 28.22
C ALA A 858 -2.33 15.97 27.01
N VAL A 859 -2.31 16.66 25.86
CA VAL A 859 -1.86 16.12 24.57
C VAL A 859 -1.09 17.15 23.75
N GLY A 860 -0.20 16.68 22.88
CA GLY A 860 0.62 17.50 22.00
C GLY A 860 1.77 18.22 22.70
N ASP A 861 2.27 19.29 22.11
CA ASP A 861 3.51 19.95 22.54
C ASP A 861 3.51 20.40 24.02
N VAL A 862 2.34 20.54 24.66
CA VAL A 862 2.20 20.94 26.07
C VAL A 862 2.76 19.88 27.06
N ILE A 863 2.85 18.61 26.63
CA ILE A 863 3.43 17.51 27.44
C ILE A 863 4.90 17.21 27.11
N GLY A 864 5.51 17.94 26.16
CA GLY A 864 6.89 17.72 25.73
C GLY A 864 7.06 16.56 24.75
N GLY A 865 8.25 15.94 24.75
CA GLY A 865 8.60 14.89 23.78
C GLY A 865 8.87 15.42 22.36
N LEU A 866 8.55 14.63 21.34
CA LEU A 866 8.59 15.05 19.95
C LEU A 866 7.36 15.93 19.65
N MET A 867 7.60 17.24 19.50
CA MET A 867 6.57 18.26 19.25
C MET A 867 6.11 18.27 17.78
N LEU A 868 5.38 17.22 17.41
CA LEU A 868 4.94 16.95 16.04
C LEU A 868 3.40 16.93 15.95
N ALA A 869 2.87 17.51 14.87
CA ALA A 869 1.43 17.67 14.70
C ALA A 869 0.67 16.34 14.65
N HIS A 870 1.19 15.35 13.94
CA HIS A 870 0.58 14.01 13.85
C HIS A 870 0.75 13.20 15.14
N THR A 871 1.83 13.38 15.89
CA THR A 871 1.99 12.84 17.25
C THR A 871 0.95 13.45 18.20
N ALA A 872 0.75 14.77 18.16
CA ALA A 872 -0.30 15.44 18.92
C ALA A 872 -1.71 14.92 18.55
N GLY A 873 -1.98 14.73 17.26
CA GLY A 873 -3.23 14.12 16.78
C GLY A 873 -3.44 12.71 17.34
N GLN A 874 -2.41 11.86 17.27
CA GLN A 874 -2.46 10.49 17.82
C GLN A 874 -2.68 10.48 19.34
N GLN A 875 -2.01 11.37 20.09
CA GLN A 875 -2.24 11.55 21.52
C GLN A 875 -3.68 12.03 21.81
N GLY A 876 -4.23 12.91 20.96
CA GLY A 876 -5.64 13.33 21.02
C GLY A 876 -6.61 12.17 20.91
N ARG A 877 -6.38 11.26 19.95
CA ARG A 877 -7.18 10.02 19.79
C ARG A 877 -7.03 9.07 20.97
N VAL A 878 -5.81 8.93 21.51
CA VAL A 878 -5.56 8.13 22.73
C VAL A 878 -6.30 8.69 23.94
N ALA A 879 -6.31 10.02 24.10
CA ALA A 879 -7.08 10.67 25.16
C ALA A 879 -8.59 10.44 24.97
N ALA A 880 -9.11 10.62 23.76
CA ALA A 880 -10.53 10.36 23.44
C ALA A 880 -10.92 8.90 23.71
N ALA A 881 -10.14 7.94 23.20
CA ALA A 881 -10.32 6.51 23.46
C ALA A 881 -10.32 6.21 24.97
N THR A 882 -9.39 6.79 25.74
CA THR A 882 -9.35 6.60 27.19
C THR A 882 -10.59 7.16 27.89
N ILE A 883 -11.07 8.34 27.47
CA ILE A 883 -12.32 8.95 27.98
C ILE A 883 -13.55 8.10 27.64
N CYS A 884 -13.55 7.46 26.46
CA CYS A 884 -14.59 6.52 26.02
C CYS A 884 -14.50 5.14 26.70
N GLY A 885 -13.47 4.88 27.51
CA GLY A 885 -13.23 3.58 28.16
C GLY A 885 -12.70 2.51 27.20
N GLU A 886 -12.06 2.92 26.10
CA GLU A 886 -11.42 2.07 25.11
C GLU A 886 -9.94 1.82 25.44
N ASP A 887 -9.41 0.69 24.98
CA ASP A 887 -8.02 0.34 25.22
C ASP A 887 -7.08 0.82 24.10
N MET A 888 -6.65 2.07 24.23
CA MET A 888 -5.63 2.67 23.36
C MET A 888 -4.49 3.24 24.19
N VAL A 889 -3.24 3.04 23.73
CA VAL A 889 -2.03 3.53 24.39
C VAL A 889 -1.12 4.17 23.36
N TYR A 890 -0.56 5.33 23.69
CA TYR A 890 0.46 5.99 22.90
C TYR A 890 1.82 5.31 23.11
N ASP A 891 2.50 5.02 22.01
CA ASP A 891 3.85 4.46 21.97
C ASP A 891 4.79 5.40 21.22
N GLU A 892 5.61 6.13 21.97
CA GLU A 892 6.66 7.01 21.45
C GLU A 892 7.67 6.29 20.54
N CYS A 893 7.84 4.96 20.69
CA CYS A 893 8.77 4.19 19.86
C CYS A 893 8.27 4.00 18.43
N LYS A 894 7.03 4.42 18.14
CA LYS A 894 6.41 4.36 16.81
C LYS A 894 6.24 5.74 16.17
N ASP A 895 6.71 6.80 16.82
CA ASP A 895 6.67 8.14 16.24
C ASP A 895 7.48 8.21 14.94
N SER A 896 7.03 9.09 14.06
CA SER A 896 7.69 9.42 12.81
C SER A 896 7.92 10.92 12.71
N GLY A 897 8.93 11.34 11.95
CA GLY A 897 9.25 12.75 11.74
C GLY A 897 9.87 12.97 10.38
N VAL A 898 9.57 14.14 9.78
CA VAL A 898 10.13 14.57 8.50
C VAL A 898 10.62 16.01 8.67
N ILE A 899 11.87 16.23 8.26
CA ILE A 899 12.51 17.53 8.13
C ILE A 899 12.56 17.81 6.63
N PHE A 900 11.77 18.78 6.19
CA PHE A 900 11.49 19.07 4.78
C PHE A 900 12.58 19.94 4.17
N THR A 901 13.83 19.49 4.31
CA THR A 901 14.99 19.97 3.57
C THR A 901 15.11 19.27 2.22
N ARG A 902 16.11 19.62 1.42
CA ARG A 902 16.47 18.95 0.15
C ARG A 902 17.94 18.51 0.22
N PRO A 903 18.24 17.19 0.28
CA PRO A 903 17.30 16.08 0.47
C PRO A 903 16.59 16.16 1.83
N GLU A 904 15.46 15.47 1.96
CA GLU A 904 14.68 15.43 3.19
C GLU A 904 15.32 14.45 4.17
N ALA A 905 15.37 14.84 5.46
CA ALA A 905 15.74 13.92 6.53
C ALA A 905 14.46 13.43 7.20
N ALA A 906 14.32 12.12 7.38
CA ALA A 906 13.13 11.57 8.03
C ALA A 906 13.47 10.33 8.87
N PHE A 907 12.60 10.01 9.81
CA PHE A 907 12.72 8.81 10.63
C PHE A 907 11.35 8.30 11.04
N VAL A 908 11.25 7.00 11.24
CA VAL A 908 10.17 6.37 11.99
C VAL A 908 10.76 5.31 12.90
N GLY A 909 10.28 5.28 14.14
CA GLY A 909 10.73 4.36 15.16
C GLY A 909 12.17 4.56 15.62
N LEU A 910 12.81 3.47 16.05
CA LEU A 910 14.07 3.52 16.80
C LEU A 910 15.30 3.49 15.88
N SER A 911 16.32 4.30 16.21
CA SER A 911 17.69 4.08 15.75
C SER A 911 18.31 2.87 16.44
N VAL A 912 19.45 2.37 15.92
CA VAL A 912 20.20 1.30 16.61
C VAL A 912 20.66 1.73 18.01
N GLU A 913 21.06 2.98 18.18
CA GLU A 913 21.50 3.50 19.48
C GLU A 913 20.34 3.57 20.47
N GLN A 914 19.17 4.06 20.03
CA GLN A 914 17.96 4.10 20.85
C GLN A 914 17.47 2.69 21.21
N ALA A 915 17.49 1.76 20.25
CA ALA A 915 17.13 0.37 20.49
C ALA A 915 18.05 -0.29 21.53
N LYS A 916 19.37 -0.10 21.41
CA LYS A 916 20.35 -0.58 22.40
C LYS A 916 20.14 0.04 23.78
N ALA A 917 19.85 1.34 23.85
CA ALA A 917 19.56 2.02 25.11
C ALA A 917 18.29 1.47 25.79
N LYS A 918 17.33 0.96 25.01
CA LYS A 918 16.14 0.25 25.48
C LYS A 918 16.34 -1.27 25.69
N GLY A 919 17.58 -1.78 25.56
CA GLY A 919 17.91 -3.19 25.78
C GLY A 919 17.55 -4.13 24.62
N ILE A 920 17.25 -3.61 23.43
CA ILE A 920 16.93 -4.38 22.23
C ILE A 920 18.22 -4.68 21.45
N ASP A 921 18.46 -5.94 21.11
CA ASP A 921 19.58 -6.33 20.24
C ASP A 921 19.25 -6.03 18.78
N ALA A 922 19.56 -4.82 18.32
CA ALA A 922 19.23 -4.35 16.99
C ALA A 922 20.35 -4.53 15.96
N ALA A 923 19.96 -4.69 14.69
CA ALA A 923 20.83 -4.65 13.52
C ALA A 923 20.29 -3.66 12.48
N GLU A 924 21.17 -3.07 11.68
CA GLU A 924 20.81 -2.11 10.64
C GLU A 924 21.35 -2.48 9.26
N VAL A 925 20.67 -2.08 8.21
CA VAL A 925 21.15 -2.13 6.83
C VAL A 925 20.85 -0.80 6.17
N LYS A 926 21.70 -0.34 5.26
CA LYS A 926 21.51 0.91 4.53
C LYS A 926 21.99 0.82 3.10
N VAL A 927 21.40 1.64 2.23
CA VAL A 927 21.76 1.77 0.82
C VAL A 927 21.86 3.26 0.49
N PRO A 928 22.94 3.69 -0.20
CA PRO A 928 23.05 5.07 -0.66
C PRO A 928 22.08 5.36 -1.81
N MET A 929 21.56 6.59 -1.89
CA MET A 929 20.69 6.99 -3.01
C MET A 929 21.45 7.08 -4.35
N SER A 930 22.77 7.15 -4.30
CA SER A 930 23.61 7.22 -5.51
C SER A 930 23.63 5.93 -6.33
N ILE A 931 23.14 4.81 -5.81
CA ILE A 931 23.04 3.54 -6.56
C ILE A 931 21.61 3.25 -7.03
N ASP A 932 20.64 4.07 -6.63
CA ASP A 932 19.25 3.90 -7.01
C ASP A 932 18.99 4.50 -8.40
N ALA A 933 18.45 3.68 -9.31
CA ALA A 933 18.23 4.11 -10.69
C ALA A 933 17.23 5.26 -10.78
N LYS A 934 16.19 5.26 -9.93
CA LYS A 934 15.19 6.35 -9.92
C LYS A 934 15.83 7.67 -9.47
N ALA A 935 16.64 7.65 -8.43
CA ALA A 935 17.41 8.80 -7.95
C ALA A 935 18.45 9.29 -8.97
N MET A 936 19.10 8.38 -9.71
CA MET A 936 20.00 8.75 -10.82
C MET A 936 19.25 9.48 -11.93
N ILE A 937 18.06 9.02 -12.30
CA ILE A 937 17.23 9.63 -13.37
C ILE A 937 16.82 11.06 -13.00
N THR A 938 16.52 11.32 -11.72
CA THR A 938 16.10 12.64 -11.24
C THR A 938 17.25 13.51 -10.72
N ASN A 939 18.48 12.98 -10.70
CA ASN A 939 19.65 13.60 -10.09
C ASN A 939 19.47 13.92 -8.59
N GLU A 940 18.74 13.06 -7.88
CA GLU A 940 18.42 13.13 -6.45
C GLU A 940 19.24 12.08 -5.66
N THR A 941 20.54 12.04 -5.92
CA THR A 941 21.44 10.94 -5.53
C THR A 941 22.06 11.09 -4.13
N HIS A 942 21.76 12.19 -3.42
CA HIS A 942 22.30 12.44 -2.09
C HIS A 942 21.61 11.62 -1.01
N GLY A 943 22.40 11.10 -0.08
CA GLY A 943 21.92 10.46 1.14
C GLY A 943 21.71 8.94 1.04
N MET A 944 20.78 8.41 1.82
CA MET A 944 20.59 6.97 2.05
C MET A 944 19.22 6.64 2.64
N ILE A 945 18.80 5.39 2.47
CA ILE A 945 17.71 4.77 3.24
C ILE A 945 18.29 3.67 4.12
N LYS A 946 17.82 3.61 5.37
CA LYS A 946 18.29 2.69 6.40
C LYS A 946 17.14 1.99 7.10
N ILE A 947 17.21 0.67 7.23
CA ILE A 947 16.28 -0.15 8.03
C ILE A 947 16.99 -0.63 9.30
N VAL A 948 16.30 -0.54 10.43
CA VAL A 948 16.68 -1.07 11.74
C VAL A 948 15.71 -2.17 12.14
N ALA A 949 16.23 -3.35 12.50
CA ALA A 949 15.43 -4.48 12.93
C ALA A 949 15.96 -5.11 14.22
N ASP A 950 15.05 -5.63 15.04
CA ASP A 950 15.40 -6.49 16.17
C ASP A 950 15.94 -7.84 15.65
N LYS A 951 17.12 -8.24 16.13
CA LYS A 951 17.76 -9.50 15.72
C LYS A 951 17.01 -10.73 16.20
N VAL A 952 16.21 -10.64 17.26
CA VAL A 952 15.49 -11.80 17.81
C VAL A 952 14.18 -12.03 17.05
N SER A 953 13.34 -11.01 16.96
CA SER A 953 12.03 -11.13 16.29
C SER A 953 12.08 -10.91 14.78
N HIS A 954 13.20 -10.40 14.24
CA HIS A 954 13.34 -9.93 12.86
C HIS A 954 12.33 -8.84 12.47
N ARG A 955 11.69 -8.19 13.44
CA ARG A 955 10.75 -7.08 13.19
C ARG A 955 11.52 -5.82 12.87
N VAL A 956 11.02 -5.06 11.89
CA VAL A 956 11.47 -3.71 11.61
C VAL A 956 11.01 -2.82 12.75
N ILE A 957 11.96 -2.21 13.46
CA ILE A 957 11.72 -1.34 14.61
C ILE A 957 12.06 0.12 14.31
N GLY A 958 12.68 0.40 13.16
CA GLY A 958 12.86 1.75 12.68
C GLY A 958 13.31 1.82 11.23
N VAL A 959 13.02 2.95 10.58
CA VAL A 959 13.46 3.27 9.22
C VAL A 959 13.89 4.73 9.20
N HIS A 960 15.07 5.01 8.64
CA HIS A 960 15.69 6.33 8.66
C HIS A 960 16.10 6.75 7.24
N PHE A 961 15.95 8.04 6.95
CA PHE A 961 16.03 8.57 5.60
C PHE A 961 16.90 9.82 5.55
N LEU A 962 17.74 9.88 4.53
CA LEU A 962 18.20 11.12 3.92
C LEU A 962 17.97 10.95 2.41
N ALA A 963 16.84 11.41 1.89
CA ALA A 963 16.48 11.21 0.49
C ALA A 963 15.49 12.29 0.06
N ASP A 964 15.49 12.66 -1.22
CA ASP A 964 14.34 13.37 -1.78
C ASP A 964 13.11 12.44 -1.72
N HIS A 965 11.94 13.04 -1.48
CA HIS A 965 10.66 12.35 -1.31
C HIS A 965 10.52 11.48 -0.06
N ALA A 966 11.38 11.67 0.95
CA ALA A 966 11.24 10.98 2.24
C ALA A 966 9.87 11.24 2.89
N ASP A 967 9.25 12.40 2.64
CA ASP A 967 7.90 12.78 3.05
C ASP A 967 6.80 11.79 2.59
N THR A 968 7.01 11.12 1.46
CA THR A 968 6.11 10.10 0.92
C THR A 968 6.61 8.69 1.16
N LEU A 969 7.92 8.45 1.05
CA LEU A 969 8.53 7.14 1.30
C LEU A 969 8.34 6.68 2.75
N ILE A 970 8.36 7.61 3.70
CA ILE A 970 8.18 7.30 5.12
C ILE A 970 6.82 6.65 5.42
N GLY A 971 5.80 6.88 4.59
CA GLY A 971 4.49 6.25 4.76
C GLY A 971 4.57 4.72 4.79
N GLU A 972 5.43 4.13 3.97
CA GLU A 972 5.66 2.69 3.98
C GLU A 972 6.45 2.26 5.22
N GLY A 973 7.48 3.02 5.61
CA GLY A 973 8.23 2.78 6.85
C GLY A 973 7.34 2.82 8.09
N VAL A 974 6.36 3.73 8.13
CA VAL A 974 5.33 3.80 9.19
C VAL A 974 4.52 2.51 9.24
N MET A 975 4.09 1.98 8.09
CA MET A 975 3.38 0.71 8.04
C MET A 975 4.26 -0.46 8.50
N MET A 976 5.56 -0.46 8.17
CA MET A 976 6.50 -1.49 8.63
C MET A 976 6.64 -1.50 10.15
N VAL A 977 6.85 -0.33 10.77
CA VAL A 977 7.07 -0.21 12.22
C VAL A 977 5.76 -0.38 12.99
N ALA A 978 4.69 0.33 12.59
CA ALA A 978 3.40 0.28 13.28
C ALA A 978 2.72 -1.08 13.12
N GLY A 979 2.85 -1.70 11.94
CA GLY A 979 2.35 -3.05 11.64
C GLY A 979 3.25 -4.19 12.12
N GLU A 980 4.36 -3.88 12.78
CA GLU A 980 5.32 -4.84 13.34
C GLU A 980 5.81 -5.86 12.30
N MET A 981 6.02 -5.38 11.06
CA MET A 981 6.40 -6.22 9.94
C MET A 981 7.80 -6.80 10.13
N THR A 982 7.97 -8.05 9.73
CA THR A 982 9.27 -8.73 9.71
C THR A 982 10.05 -8.40 8.44
N LEU A 983 11.38 -8.53 8.50
CA LEU A 983 12.24 -8.43 7.32
C LEU A 983 11.85 -9.39 6.21
N GLU A 984 11.28 -10.55 6.54
CA GLU A 984 10.79 -11.52 5.56
C GLU A 984 9.54 -11.01 4.84
N GLN A 985 8.55 -10.48 5.58
CA GLN A 985 7.34 -9.90 5.00
C GLN A 985 7.67 -8.73 4.07
N VAL A 986 8.55 -7.83 4.49
CA VAL A 986 9.01 -6.71 3.65
C VAL A 986 9.80 -7.22 2.45
N GLY A 987 10.69 -8.19 2.64
CA GLY A 987 11.52 -8.73 1.56
C GLY A 987 10.76 -9.51 0.48
N GLN A 988 9.61 -10.10 0.83
CA GLN A 988 8.73 -10.85 -0.08
C GLN A 988 7.70 -9.96 -0.80
N ALA A 989 7.47 -8.74 -0.30
CA ALA A 989 6.54 -7.81 -0.94
C ALA A 989 7.08 -7.39 -2.32
N ILE A 990 6.19 -7.40 -3.31
CA ILE A 990 6.50 -6.97 -4.68
C ILE A 990 6.36 -5.45 -4.74
N HIS A 991 7.50 -4.75 -4.77
CA HIS A 991 7.56 -3.30 -4.91
C HIS A 991 7.63 -2.93 -6.40
N PRO A 992 7.02 -1.81 -6.82
CA PRO A 992 7.05 -1.38 -8.22
C PRO A 992 8.47 -0.96 -8.65
N HIS A 993 8.86 -1.29 -9.88
CA HIS A 993 10.14 -0.90 -10.47
C HIS A 993 9.94 -0.03 -11.72
N PRO A 994 10.73 1.04 -11.95
CA PRO A 994 11.74 1.59 -11.03
C PRO A 994 11.13 2.59 -10.03
N THR A 995 11.33 2.37 -8.72
CA THR A 995 10.92 3.31 -7.65
C THR A 995 11.84 3.22 -6.45
N GLN A 996 12.01 4.31 -5.68
CA GLN A 996 12.81 4.27 -4.44
C GLN A 996 12.24 3.30 -3.39
N THR A 997 10.95 2.94 -3.43
CA THR A 997 10.36 1.99 -2.46
C THR A 997 10.87 0.57 -2.67
N GLU A 998 11.37 0.21 -3.86
CA GLU A 998 11.95 -1.12 -4.11
C GLU A 998 13.18 -1.41 -3.24
N LEU A 999 13.87 -0.35 -2.80
CA LEU A 999 15.00 -0.44 -1.88
C LEU A 999 14.59 -1.03 -0.53
N PHE A 1000 13.35 -0.87 -0.07
CA PHE A 1000 12.92 -1.48 1.20
C PHE A 1000 12.94 -3.00 1.12
N GLY A 1001 12.40 -3.59 0.04
CA GLY A 1001 12.44 -5.03 -0.19
C GLY A 1001 13.89 -5.54 -0.28
N GLU A 1002 14.76 -4.80 -0.97
CA GLU A 1002 16.17 -5.15 -1.12
C GLU A 1002 16.95 -5.10 0.20
N LEU A 1003 16.82 -3.99 0.95
CA LEU A 1003 17.39 -3.82 2.27
C LEU A 1003 16.93 -4.96 3.21
N ALA A 1004 15.63 -5.26 3.22
CA ALA A 1004 15.07 -6.29 4.08
C ALA A 1004 15.64 -7.68 3.76
N ARG A 1005 15.73 -8.06 2.48
CA ARG A 1005 16.36 -9.32 2.03
C ARG A 1005 17.84 -9.40 2.43
N ARG A 1006 18.61 -8.32 2.23
CA ARG A 1006 20.02 -8.23 2.62
C ARG A 1006 20.21 -8.42 4.11
N LEU A 1007 19.44 -7.71 4.93
CA LEU A 1007 19.53 -7.81 6.38
C LEU A 1007 19.13 -9.20 6.88
N ALA A 1008 18.01 -9.75 6.38
CA ALA A 1008 17.57 -11.09 6.73
C ALA A 1008 18.62 -12.15 6.36
N SER A 1009 19.24 -12.05 5.18
CA SER A 1009 20.33 -12.93 4.76
C SER A 1009 21.54 -12.84 5.69
N ARG A 1010 21.94 -11.62 6.07
CA ARG A 1010 23.05 -11.39 7.00
C ARG A 1010 22.77 -11.97 8.39
N LEU A 1011 21.55 -11.82 8.92
CA LEU A 1011 21.16 -12.40 10.21
C LEU A 1011 21.18 -13.93 10.18
N ARG A 1012 20.61 -14.56 9.13
CA ARG A 1012 20.67 -16.03 8.94
C ARG A 1012 22.11 -16.55 8.88
N ARG A 1013 23.01 -15.84 8.17
CA ARG A 1013 24.43 -16.21 8.11
C ARG A 1013 25.11 -16.12 9.48
N ALA A 1014 24.83 -15.06 10.25
CA ALA A 1014 25.38 -14.89 11.60
C ALA A 1014 24.91 -15.99 12.56
N GLU A 1015 23.64 -16.41 12.49
CA GLU A 1015 23.13 -17.53 13.29
C GLU A 1015 23.77 -18.86 12.93
N LYS A 1016 23.96 -19.15 11.63
CA LYS A 1016 24.66 -20.36 11.19
C LYS A 1016 26.10 -20.40 11.70
N ARG A 1017 26.79 -19.26 11.73
CA ARG A 1017 28.16 -19.15 12.28
C ARG A 1017 28.22 -19.31 13.79
N LYS A 1018 27.18 -18.93 14.54
CA LYS A 1018 27.11 -19.18 16.01
C LYS A 1018 26.79 -20.64 16.36
N LYS A 1019 26.17 -21.38 15.45
CA LYS A 1019 25.80 -22.80 15.63
C LYS A 1019 26.93 -23.78 15.22
N LYS A 1020 27.82 -23.35 14.34
CA LYS A 1020 29.10 -24.02 14.05
C LYS A 1020 30.10 -23.66 15.13
#